data_AF-A0A367IDM8-F1
#
_entry.id   AF-A0A367IDM8-F1
#
_cell.length_a   1.000
_cell.length_b   1.000
_cell.length_c   1.000
_cell.angle_alpha   90.00
_cell.angle_beta   90.00
_cell.angle_gamma   90.00
#
_symmetry.space_group_name_H-M   'P 1'
#
loop_
_entity.id
_entity.type
_entity.pdbx_description
1 polymer ?
#
loop_
_entity_poly.entity_id
_entity_poly.type
_entity_poly.pdbx_seq_one_letter_code
_entity_poly.pdbx_strand_id
1 'polypeptide(L)'
;MTILMLTVPLAGCAGSSDDSNEPAPVDIMGCTDVTANNYDASATSDDDSCTYDNNNNGTDDIMGCMDTAANNYDSAATVDDGSCEFDDDPTSTDFDGIAGFDASTIVCGPTGDISIAGSSTVFPVANLWAEAYQKHCNGVSITVEGGGSGAGAGRVCANSEKGTPVDIGDMSRGWKSSEASTDDGFTYDCLKGDTSRSAVQIDVAIDGLSVVMKKGGAADTCVSGLGGLTVDQLRWIFSDYTASELIATGWDSNSLANSDNNDATHLWSELDSSCPNAEIKISGADSESGTYEYFLETIFSDHDNGESFDANRPDGYTNSAEDEVVVNYLESNEAAIGYFGYAYYDANKDALSAAAIENSDGEMIHPDSETVGNGEYNPLARRIYMNLHVDASALQKTRPFLAFGLSDSGSALVASTGYVVIPDNDKLLMLSRAGADGGVDLSSIVCGPDGAISVAGSSTVFPVANLWAEVYQTACDTTLTIEGGGSGAGAGRVCDNSEKGTAVMIGDMSRGWKVSEASIESNGWVYNCLKGDTSRSAGQFPIAADGLSVVVKKGGAADICINGMGGLTTDQVRWIYSDYNAAELVATGWDSMALPNSDNNDATHLWSELDVTCPSAEIKIAGADSESGTYEFFMDAMLSDAENGEIFDSNRPDGYTNSAEDEVVVNYLESNDDSIGYFGYAYYKANQDKLTAVAIKNDAGNYVAPSPTSVADGTYNPLGRFIYMNLNINPTDLAMTLPFLEFGFSDVGDSLVEQVGYVPLTAGGDASMEIQRITKLYHDHVWTSAQKDAYWCASDQTITVAGSSTVFPVMNGWADAYSGTNSLCPGYTLTIEGGGSGAGAGRVCDNSEKGTKVMIGDMSRGWKSTEASTDDGYTYDCLVGDTSITVTQLAVGLDGLSVVVKKGGAADVCVSGMGGLTTDQVRWIYSDYTAAELVATGWDSNSLPNSDGDDSTHLWSELDPSCPSSEIKIAGADSESGTYEFFMEAMLTDSDNGESFDLNRPDGYTNSAEDEVIVNYLESNGDAIGYFGFAYYVAEQDVLSALAIQNDAGDFVAPSAETIADGSYNPLTRAIYINVNNEYMDEVYHFLRYAFSPLGDEIVNGVGYVPLSGSSSAWQDTWMRIENVMNSS
;
A
#
# COMPACT_ATOMS: atom_id res chain seq x y z
N MET A 1 43.04 -34.73 -32.66
CA MET A 1 44.03 -35.77 -33.03
C MET A 1 45.34 -35.05 -33.36
N THR A 2 46.22 -34.98 -32.36
CA THR A 2 47.68 -35.13 -32.44
C THR A 2 48.47 -34.35 -33.52
N ILE A 3 49.23 -33.34 -33.05
CA ILE A 3 50.70 -33.15 -33.24
C ILE A 3 51.16 -32.65 -34.63
N LEU A 4 52.21 -31.82 -34.83
CA LEU A 4 53.18 -31.04 -34.05
C LEU A 4 54.22 -30.63 -35.14
N MET A 5 54.56 -29.35 -35.30
CA MET A 5 55.88 -28.76 -34.99
C MET A 5 57.04 -28.84 -36.03
N LEU A 6 57.82 -27.75 -35.96
CA LEU A 6 59.29 -27.61 -36.13
C LEU A 6 59.85 -27.73 -37.56
N THR A 7 60.88 -26.99 -38.03
CA THR A 7 61.73 -25.87 -37.55
C THR A 7 62.67 -25.51 -38.71
N VAL A 8 62.90 -24.21 -38.97
CA VAL A 8 64.16 -23.39 -38.99
C VAL A 8 65.53 -24.06 -39.32
N PRO A 9 66.68 -23.35 -39.43
CA PRO A 9 67.17 -22.17 -40.22
C PRO A 9 68.52 -22.45 -40.95
N LEU A 10 69.12 -21.45 -41.65
CA LEU A 10 70.44 -20.81 -41.38
C LEU A 10 71.21 -20.35 -42.63
N ALA A 11 71.39 -19.02 -42.71
CA ALA A 11 72.65 -18.24 -42.77
C ALA A 11 73.80 -18.60 -43.74
N GLY A 12 74.41 -17.54 -44.31
CA GLY A 12 75.85 -17.50 -44.53
C GLY A 12 76.36 -16.54 -45.61
N CYS A 13 76.85 -15.36 -45.19
CA CYS A 13 77.59 -14.37 -45.99
C CYS A 13 79.00 -14.83 -46.44
N ALA A 14 79.54 -14.23 -47.52
CA ALA A 14 80.85 -13.52 -47.57
C ALA A 14 81.46 -13.38 -48.99
N GLY A 15 81.91 -12.16 -49.36
CA GLY A 15 83.32 -11.92 -49.76
C GLY A 15 83.72 -11.67 -51.22
N SER A 16 84.02 -10.39 -51.51
CA SER A 16 85.20 -9.81 -52.23
C SER A 16 85.38 -9.86 -53.77
N SER A 17 85.29 -8.65 -54.36
CA SER A 17 86.22 -7.92 -55.28
C SER A 17 86.92 -8.61 -56.47
N ASP A 18 86.70 -8.11 -57.69
CA ASP A 18 87.70 -7.32 -58.45
C ASP A 18 87.17 -6.81 -59.82
N ASP A 19 87.67 -5.62 -60.19
CA ASP A 19 87.37 -4.80 -61.38
C ASP A 19 87.58 -5.47 -62.75
N SER A 20 86.65 -5.25 -63.69
CA SER A 20 87.00 -5.03 -65.11
C SER A 20 85.91 -4.25 -65.87
N ASN A 21 86.33 -3.14 -66.48
CA ASN A 21 85.51 -2.17 -67.18
C ASN A 21 85.46 -2.51 -68.69
N GLU A 22 84.32 -3.00 -69.17
CA GLU A 22 83.83 -2.89 -70.56
C GLU A 22 82.35 -2.48 -70.51
N PRO A 23 81.83 -1.68 -71.46
CA PRO A 23 80.46 -1.18 -71.40
C PRO A 23 79.49 -2.31 -71.75
N ALA A 24 78.88 -2.89 -70.72
CA ALA A 24 77.73 -3.77 -70.86
C ALA A 24 76.52 -2.99 -71.42
N PRO A 25 75.53 -3.67 -72.04
CA PRO A 25 74.29 -3.03 -72.49
C PRO A 25 73.67 -2.27 -71.32
N VAL A 26 73.09 -1.09 -71.57
CA VAL A 26 72.41 -0.33 -70.53
C VAL A 26 71.34 -1.24 -69.93
N ASP A 27 71.54 -1.64 -68.68
CA ASP A 27 70.61 -2.50 -67.99
C ASP A 27 69.46 -1.63 -67.49
N ILE A 28 68.31 -1.75 -68.15
CA ILE A 28 67.09 -1.06 -67.71
C ILE A 28 66.52 -1.95 -66.60
N MET A 29 66.75 -1.52 -65.36
CA MET A 29 66.22 -2.15 -64.16
C MET A 29 64.73 -1.84 -64.04
N GLY A 30 63.94 -2.88 -63.92
CA GLY A 30 62.49 -2.82 -63.74
C GLY A 30 61.91 -4.22 -63.78
N CYS A 31 60.66 -4.39 -63.37
CA CYS A 31 60.02 -5.70 -63.34
C CYS A 31 59.98 -6.35 -64.74
N THR A 32 60.54 -7.56 -64.87
CA THR A 32 60.58 -8.29 -66.16
C THR A 32 59.48 -9.33 -66.33
N ASP A 33 58.68 -9.58 -65.28
CA ASP A 33 57.55 -10.50 -65.35
C ASP A 33 56.35 -9.83 -66.03
N VAL A 34 55.98 -10.34 -67.21
CA VAL A 34 54.84 -9.86 -68.01
C VAL A 34 53.49 -9.92 -67.30
N THR A 35 53.40 -10.61 -66.16
CA THR A 35 52.18 -10.76 -65.36
C THR A 35 52.11 -9.82 -64.15
N ALA A 36 53.19 -9.10 -63.84
CA ALA A 36 53.21 -8.10 -62.77
C ALA A 36 52.57 -6.77 -63.20
N ASN A 37 51.95 -6.07 -62.25
CA ASN A 37 51.25 -4.80 -62.49
C ASN A 37 52.19 -3.69 -62.99
N ASN A 38 53.45 -3.73 -62.57
CA ASN A 38 54.49 -2.78 -62.95
C ASN A 38 55.52 -3.37 -63.92
N TYR A 39 55.12 -4.38 -64.71
CA TYR A 39 55.92 -4.91 -65.80
C TYR A 39 56.42 -3.79 -66.74
N ASP A 40 57.73 -3.72 -66.94
CA ASP A 40 58.35 -2.82 -67.89
C ASP A 40 58.89 -3.61 -69.09
N ALA A 41 58.22 -3.48 -70.24
CA ALA A 41 58.64 -4.15 -71.48
C ALA A 41 60.00 -3.67 -72.02
N SER A 42 60.55 -2.59 -71.49
CA SER A 42 61.89 -2.10 -71.79
C SER A 42 62.94 -2.57 -70.79
N ALA A 43 62.55 -3.18 -69.67
CA ALA A 43 63.47 -3.73 -68.70
C ALA A 43 64.27 -4.90 -69.28
N THR A 44 65.58 -4.90 -69.03
CA THR A 44 66.51 -5.92 -69.52
C THR A 44 67.04 -6.82 -68.41
N SER A 45 66.83 -6.45 -67.15
CA SER A 45 67.06 -7.26 -65.95
C SER A 45 66.04 -6.89 -64.87
N ASP A 46 65.57 -7.91 -64.15
CA ASP A 46 64.64 -7.76 -63.03
C ASP A 46 65.32 -7.12 -61.82
N ASP A 47 64.68 -6.14 -61.21
CA ASP A 47 65.15 -5.44 -60.01
C ASP A 47 64.38 -5.83 -58.74
N ASP A 48 63.64 -6.94 -58.79
CA ASP A 48 62.75 -7.43 -57.73
C ASP A 48 61.65 -6.42 -57.35
N SER A 49 61.38 -5.42 -58.21
CA SER A 49 60.30 -4.45 -57.97
C SER A 49 58.92 -4.97 -58.36
N CYS A 50 58.80 -6.16 -58.95
CA CYS A 50 57.54 -6.71 -59.45
C CYS A 50 56.44 -6.73 -58.37
N THR A 51 55.36 -5.98 -58.60
CA THR A 51 54.15 -5.99 -57.78
C THR A 51 53.07 -6.79 -58.49
N TYR A 52 52.33 -7.59 -57.72
CA TYR A 52 51.26 -8.45 -58.24
C TYR A 52 49.99 -8.16 -57.42
N ASP A 53 48.93 -7.77 -58.10
CA ASP A 53 47.56 -7.75 -57.58
C ASP A 53 46.81 -8.90 -58.28
N ASN A 54 45.89 -9.51 -57.55
CA ASN A 54 45.01 -10.58 -57.99
C ASN A 54 44.10 -10.17 -59.17
N ASN A 55 43.92 -8.88 -59.48
CA ASN A 55 43.03 -8.40 -60.55
C ASN A 55 43.72 -7.63 -61.71
N ASN A 56 45.00 -7.23 -61.57
CA ASN A 56 45.86 -6.66 -62.62
C ASN A 56 45.25 -5.44 -63.36
N ASN A 57 44.68 -4.47 -62.61
CA ASN A 57 44.03 -3.29 -63.18
C ASN A 57 44.84 -1.97 -63.08
N GLY A 58 45.95 -1.92 -62.34
CA GLY A 58 46.86 -0.78 -62.29
C GLY A 58 46.48 0.37 -61.33
N THR A 59 45.62 0.15 -60.33
CA THR A 59 45.41 1.06 -59.18
C THR A 59 45.74 0.37 -57.86
N ASP A 60 46.15 1.11 -56.83
CA ASP A 60 46.40 0.56 -55.49
C ASP A 60 45.10 -0.05 -54.95
N ASP A 61 45.14 -1.33 -54.56
CA ASP A 61 44.00 -2.00 -53.94
C ASP A 61 43.73 -1.37 -52.57
N ILE A 62 42.62 -0.64 -52.47
CA ILE A 62 42.11 -0.16 -51.18
C ILE A 62 41.34 -1.34 -50.60
N MET A 63 41.96 -1.98 -49.61
CA MET A 63 41.39 -3.09 -48.85
C MET A 63 40.38 -2.53 -47.84
N GLY A 64 39.15 -3.03 -47.92
CA GLY A 64 38.06 -2.66 -47.02
C GLY A 64 36.76 -3.34 -47.46
N CYS A 65 35.72 -3.25 -46.64
CA CYS A 65 34.46 -3.90 -46.95
C CYS A 65 33.78 -3.28 -48.19
N MET A 66 33.55 -4.08 -49.23
CA MET A 66 32.88 -3.64 -50.47
C MET A 66 31.36 -3.90 -50.48
N ASP A 67 30.81 -4.53 -49.44
CA ASP A 67 29.38 -4.80 -49.33
C ASP A 67 28.65 -3.58 -48.78
N THR A 68 27.75 -3.00 -49.58
CA THR A 68 26.96 -1.81 -49.21
C THR A 68 26.03 -2.02 -48.02
N ALA A 69 25.82 -3.27 -47.58
CA ALA A 69 24.99 -3.62 -46.43
C ALA A 69 25.79 -3.84 -45.13
N ALA A 70 27.11 -3.72 -45.14
CA ALA A 70 27.94 -3.83 -43.94
C ALA A 70 28.10 -2.48 -43.22
N ASN A 71 28.16 -2.50 -41.89
CA ASN A 71 28.33 -1.33 -41.03
C ASN A 71 29.65 -0.59 -41.28
N ASN A 72 30.67 -1.32 -41.70
CA ASN A 72 31.98 -0.77 -42.04
C ASN A 72 32.24 -0.75 -43.55
N TYR A 73 31.18 -0.65 -44.36
CA TYR A 73 31.29 -0.44 -45.80
C TYR A 73 32.19 0.74 -46.16
N ASP A 74 33.24 0.48 -46.94
CA ASP A 74 34.14 1.51 -47.48
C ASP A 74 33.88 1.69 -48.98
N SER A 75 33.21 2.79 -49.31
CA SER A 75 32.92 3.18 -50.70
C SER A 75 34.16 3.43 -51.59
N ALA A 76 35.35 3.57 -50.99
CA ALA A 76 36.61 3.69 -51.70
C ALA A 76 37.33 2.35 -51.89
N ALA A 77 36.88 1.27 -51.23
CA ALA A 77 37.49 -0.05 -51.34
C ALA A 77 37.35 -0.60 -52.77
N THR A 78 38.45 -1.12 -53.31
CA THR A 78 38.51 -1.75 -54.64
C THR A 78 38.69 -3.26 -54.56
N VAL A 79 39.04 -3.78 -53.37
CA VAL A 79 39.15 -5.21 -53.06
C VAL A 79 38.60 -5.50 -51.66
N ASP A 80 37.67 -6.44 -51.57
CA ASP A 80 37.13 -6.94 -50.31
C ASP A 80 38.19 -7.76 -49.58
N ASP A 81 38.54 -7.32 -48.36
CA ASP A 81 39.54 -7.94 -47.51
C ASP A 81 38.94 -8.87 -46.45
N GLY A 82 37.61 -9.06 -46.49
CA GLY A 82 36.87 -9.89 -45.53
C GLY A 82 36.69 -9.21 -44.17
N SER A 83 36.94 -7.90 -44.07
CA SER A 83 36.69 -7.13 -42.85
C SER A 83 35.23 -6.72 -42.67
N CYS A 84 34.32 -7.03 -43.62
CA CYS A 84 32.90 -6.68 -43.51
C CYS A 84 32.28 -7.09 -42.17
N GLU A 85 31.99 -6.08 -41.35
CA GLU A 85 31.20 -6.18 -40.14
C GLU A 85 29.77 -5.88 -40.54
N PHE A 86 28.94 -6.92 -40.52
CA PHE A 86 27.51 -6.75 -40.56
C PHE A 86 27.05 -6.71 -39.10
N ASP A 87 26.01 -5.95 -38.79
CA ASP A 87 25.24 -6.27 -37.58
C ASP A 87 24.92 -7.76 -37.67
N ASP A 88 25.34 -8.51 -36.65
CA ASP A 88 25.04 -9.93 -36.58
C ASP A 88 23.55 -10.09 -36.89
N ASP A 89 23.24 -10.91 -37.89
CA ASP A 89 21.89 -11.28 -38.30
C ASP A 89 20.97 -11.37 -37.06
N PRO A 90 19.79 -10.69 -37.03
CA PRO A 90 18.88 -10.65 -35.88
C PRO A 90 18.25 -12.01 -35.51
N THR A 91 18.86 -13.13 -35.93
CA THR A 91 18.47 -14.48 -35.55
C THR A 91 19.20 -15.00 -34.29
N SER A 92 20.04 -14.18 -33.66
CA SER A 92 20.35 -14.34 -32.23
C SER A 92 19.50 -13.38 -31.40
N THR A 93 18.19 -13.64 -31.29
CA THR A 93 17.30 -13.00 -30.30
C THR A 93 17.64 -13.48 -28.89
N ASP A 94 18.89 -13.31 -28.46
CA ASP A 94 19.23 -13.56 -27.07
C ASP A 94 18.70 -12.40 -26.25
N PHE A 95 17.45 -12.54 -25.81
CA PHE A 95 16.79 -11.60 -24.90
C PHE A 95 17.54 -11.50 -23.56
N ASP A 96 18.53 -12.36 -23.31
CA ASP A 96 19.46 -12.38 -22.17
C ASP A 96 20.22 -11.06 -21.95
N GLY A 97 20.23 -10.14 -22.94
CA GLY A 97 20.80 -8.80 -22.82
C GLY A 97 19.84 -7.70 -22.36
N ILE A 98 18.54 -7.97 -22.29
CA ILE A 98 17.51 -6.98 -21.90
C ILE A 98 17.38 -6.97 -20.38
N ALA A 99 17.68 -5.84 -19.74
CA ALA A 99 17.55 -5.68 -18.30
C ALA A 99 16.09 -5.92 -17.86
N GLY A 100 15.89 -6.81 -16.87
CA GLY A 100 14.56 -7.16 -16.35
C GLY A 100 13.84 -8.29 -17.10
N PHE A 101 14.38 -8.77 -18.23
CA PHE A 101 13.81 -9.92 -18.92
C PHE A 101 14.29 -11.24 -18.29
N ASP A 102 13.36 -12.13 -17.92
CA ASP A 102 13.64 -13.47 -17.42
C ASP A 102 12.76 -14.52 -18.13
N ALA A 103 13.36 -15.19 -19.11
CA ALA A 103 12.76 -16.29 -19.86
C ALA A 103 12.15 -17.41 -18.99
N SER A 104 12.64 -17.63 -17.77
CA SER A 104 12.17 -18.71 -16.89
C SER A 104 10.79 -18.43 -16.28
N THR A 105 10.35 -17.17 -16.32
CA THR A 105 9.03 -16.73 -15.82
C THR A 105 7.89 -16.95 -16.82
N ILE A 106 8.21 -17.29 -18.07
CA ILE A 106 7.22 -17.39 -19.16
C ILE A 106 6.35 -18.64 -18.98
N VAL A 107 5.05 -18.43 -18.76
CA VAL A 107 4.04 -19.49 -18.68
C VAL A 107 3.38 -19.69 -20.05
N CYS A 108 3.56 -20.88 -20.62
CA CYS A 108 3.06 -21.20 -21.96
C CYS A 108 1.59 -21.65 -21.96
N GLY A 109 0.81 -21.08 -22.88
CA GLY A 109 -0.55 -21.47 -23.18
C GLY A 109 -0.67 -22.76 -24.01
N PRO A 110 -1.90 -23.15 -24.39
CA PRO A 110 -2.12 -24.30 -25.26
C PRO A 110 -1.52 -24.09 -26.66
N THR A 111 -1.18 -25.19 -27.35
CA THR A 111 -0.70 -25.14 -28.73
C THR A 111 -1.75 -24.55 -29.67
N GLY A 112 -1.36 -23.69 -30.60
CA GLY A 112 -2.26 -23.08 -31.58
C GLY A 112 -1.66 -21.84 -32.24
N ASP A 113 -2.39 -21.31 -33.22
CA ASP A 113 -1.99 -20.12 -33.96
C ASP A 113 -2.68 -18.88 -33.39
N ILE A 114 -1.93 -17.83 -33.06
CA ILE A 114 -2.45 -16.50 -32.69
C ILE A 114 -2.20 -15.57 -33.87
N SER A 115 -3.26 -14.91 -34.32
CA SER A 115 -3.19 -13.90 -35.38
C SER A 115 -3.41 -12.51 -34.79
N ILE A 116 -2.49 -11.60 -35.06
CA ILE A 116 -2.48 -10.22 -34.57
C ILE A 116 -2.39 -9.31 -35.79
N ALA A 117 -3.22 -8.26 -35.86
CA ALA A 117 -3.02 -7.23 -36.86
C ALA A 117 -3.53 -5.86 -36.43
N GLY A 118 -2.91 -4.80 -36.94
CA GLY A 118 -3.42 -3.45 -36.77
C GLY A 118 -2.35 -2.37 -36.77
N SER A 119 -2.36 -1.54 -35.73
CA SER A 119 -1.56 -0.33 -35.61
C SER A 119 -0.06 -0.56 -35.79
N SER A 120 0.56 0.27 -36.64
CA SER A 120 2.01 0.41 -36.82
C SER A 120 2.73 0.83 -35.55
N THR A 121 2.06 1.60 -34.67
CA THR A 121 2.59 1.99 -33.36
C THR A 121 2.61 0.80 -32.38
N VAL A 122 1.63 -0.10 -32.44
CA VAL A 122 1.60 -1.27 -31.54
C VAL A 122 2.49 -2.41 -32.03
N PHE A 123 2.74 -2.43 -33.35
CA PHE A 123 3.50 -3.47 -34.02
C PHE A 123 4.86 -3.81 -33.37
N PRO A 124 5.71 -2.87 -32.93
CA PRO A 124 6.98 -3.19 -32.27
C PRO A 124 6.80 -4.01 -30.99
N VAL A 125 5.86 -3.61 -30.12
CA VAL A 125 5.53 -4.35 -28.88
C VAL A 125 4.97 -5.72 -29.20
N ALA A 126 3.97 -5.77 -30.10
CA ALA A 126 3.33 -7.02 -30.50
C ALA A 126 4.34 -8.01 -31.09
N ASN A 127 5.29 -7.53 -31.89
CA ASN A 127 6.30 -8.36 -32.53
C ASN A 127 7.34 -8.89 -31.51
N LEU A 128 7.87 -8.04 -30.63
CA LEU A 128 8.81 -8.49 -29.58
C LEU A 128 8.16 -9.51 -28.64
N TRP A 129 6.93 -9.24 -28.20
CA TRP A 129 6.18 -10.20 -27.39
C TRP A 129 5.97 -11.51 -28.15
N ALA A 130 5.57 -11.44 -29.42
CA ALA A 130 5.36 -12.62 -30.26
C ALA A 130 6.63 -13.46 -30.45
N GLU A 131 7.78 -12.83 -30.70
CA GLU A 131 9.06 -13.51 -30.89
C GLU A 131 9.55 -14.17 -29.60
N ALA A 132 9.53 -13.43 -28.49
CA ALA A 132 9.94 -13.93 -27.18
C ALA A 132 9.05 -15.10 -26.74
N TYR A 133 7.73 -14.96 -26.87
CA TYR A 133 6.79 -16.01 -26.48
C TYR A 133 6.94 -17.26 -27.35
N GLN A 134 7.04 -17.13 -28.67
CA GLN A 134 7.22 -18.27 -29.58
C GLN A 134 8.54 -19.00 -29.38
N LYS A 135 9.62 -18.26 -29.05
CA LYS A 135 10.93 -18.86 -28.77
C LYS A 135 10.89 -19.80 -27.56
N HIS A 136 10.08 -19.47 -26.55
CA HIS A 136 9.99 -20.23 -25.30
C HIS A 136 8.82 -21.24 -25.30
N CYS A 137 7.72 -20.93 -25.98
CA CYS A 137 6.49 -21.72 -25.98
C CYS A 137 6.35 -22.59 -27.23
N ASN A 138 6.87 -23.82 -27.12
CA ASN A 138 6.80 -24.83 -28.17
C ASN A 138 5.35 -25.13 -28.61
N GLY A 139 5.08 -25.03 -29.91
CA GLY A 139 3.78 -25.35 -30.50
C GLY A 139 2.79 -24.19 -30.54
N VAL A 140 3.22 -22.98 -30.20
CA VAL A 140 2.51 -21.73 -30.45
C VAL A 140 3.11 -21.05 -31.68
N SER A 141 2.27 -20.60 -32.62
CA SER A 141 2.69 -19.78 -33.76
C SER A 141 1.96 -18.45 -33.69
N ILE A 142 2.69 -17.33 -33.76
CA ILE A 142 2.11 -15.99 -33.69
C ILE A 142 2.48 -15.24 -34.96
N THR A 143 1.47 -14.70 -35.65
CA THR A 143 1.66 -13.86 -36.84
C THR A 143 1.20 -12.45 -36.51
N VAL A 144 2.07 -11.47 -36.71
CA VAL A 144 1.79 -10.05 -36.49
C VAL A 144 1.82 -9.33 -37.83
N GLU A 145 0.75 -8.62 -38.18
CA GLU A 145 0.64 -7.85 -39.42
C GLU A 145 0.28 -6.38 -39.16
N GLY A 146 1.01 -5.43 -39.75
CA GLY A 146 0.62 -4.02 -39.73
C GLY A 146 -0.65 -3.71 -40.56
N GLY A 147 -1.10 -2.45 -40.53
CA GLY A 147 -2.25 -1.99 -41.32
C GLY A 147 -3.01 -0.79 -40.74
N GLY A 148 -2.58 -0.25 -39.60
CA GLY A 148 -3.21 0.88 -38.90
C GLY A 148 -4.38 0.45 -37.98
N SER A 149 -4.73 1.31 -37.03
CA SER A 149 -5.75 1.02 -36.00
C SER A 149 -7.12 0.65 -36.59
N GLY A 150 -7.50 1.26 -37.71
CA GLY A 150 -8.75 0.92 -38.43
C GLY A 150 -8.73 -0.45 -39.11
N ALA A 151 -7.55 -1.00 -39.42
CA ALA A 151 -7.42 -2.38 -39.87
C ALA A 151 -7.52 -3.35 -38.68
N GLY A 152 -6.91 -3.03 -37.54
CA GLY A 152 -7.06 -3.82 -36.30
C GLY A 152 -8.52 -3.95 -35.88
N ALA A 153 -9.23 -2.82 -35.76
CA ALA A 153 -10.67 -2.78 -35.46
C ALA A 153 -11.49 -3.59 -36.46
N GLY A 154 -11.22 -3.43 -37.75
CA GLY A 154 -11.93 -4.16 -38.79
C GLY A 154 -11.68 -5.66 -38.74
N ARG A 155 -10.44 -6.10 -38.57
CA ARG A 155 -10.06 -7.52 -38.63
C ARG A 155 -10.49 -8.29 -37.38
N VAL A 156 -10.41 -7.70 -36.19
CA VAL A 156 -10.98 -8.34 -34.98
C VAL A 156 -12.51 -8.41 -35.05
N CYS A 157 -13.16 -7.54 -35.83
CA CYS A 157 -14.58 -7.65 -36.16
C CYS A 157 -14.89 -8.47 -37.42
N ALA A 158 -13.92 -9.18 -38.01
CA ALA A 158 -14.08 -9.94 -39.26
C ALA A 158 -14.64 -9.13 -40.46
N ASN A 159 -14.36 -7.83 -40.52
CA ASN A 159 -14.70 -7.00 -41.66
C ASN A 159 -13.79 -7.32 -42.85
N SER A 160 -14.33 -8.03 -43.83
CA SER A 160 -13.61 -8.44 -45.04
C SER A 160 -13.02 -7.29 -45.87
N GLU A 161 -13.50 -6.04 -45.71
CA GLU A 161 -12.92 -4.86 -46.37
C GLU A 161 -11.58 -4.44 -45.75
N LYS A 162 -11.27 -4.91 -44.53
CA LYS A 162 -10.09 -4.53 -43.75
C LYS A 162 -9.02 -5.63 -43.70
N GLY A 163 -9.34 -6.84 -44.14
CA GLY A 163 -8.41 -7.95 -44.27
C GLY A 163 -8.94 -9.26 -43.69
N THR A 164 -8.03 -10.20 -43.47
CA THR A 164 -8.34 -11.50 -42.84
C THR A 164 -8.70 -11.29 -41.37
N PRO A 165 -9.71 -12.00 -40.83
CA PRO A 165 -10.03 -11.94 -39.41
C PRO A 165 -8.84 -12.34 -38.53
N VAL A 166 -8.68 -11.65 -37.39
CA VAL A 166 -7.62 -11.91 -36.41
C VAL A 166 -8.18 -12.17 -35.02
N ASP A 167 -7.34 -12.73 -34.16
CA ASP A 167 -7.62 -12.96 -32.74
C ASP A 167 -7.39 -11.70 -31.89
N ILE A 168 -6.38 -10.90 -32.26
CA ILE A 168 -6.03 -9.64 -31.60
C ILE A 168 -5.98 -8.51 -32.62
N GLY A 169 -6.75 -7.45 -32.38
CA GLY A 169 -6.75 -6.22 -33.18
C GLY A 169 -5.96 -5.11 -32.49
N ASP A 170 -4.80 -4.75 -33.04
CA ASP A 170 -3.92 -3.73 -32.47
C ASP A 170 -4.41 -2.32 -32.82
N MET A 171 -4.47 -1.43 -31.83
CA MET A 171 -4.91 -0.05 -32.01
C MET A 171 -4.08 0.92 -31.16
N SER A 172 -3.71 2.05 -31.75
CA SER A 172 -3.09 3.19 -31.06
C SER A 172 -4.09 4.29 -30.69
N ARG A 173 -5.39 3.97 -30.72
CA ARG A 173 -6.49 4.87 -30.39
C ARG A 173 -7.73 4.07 -29.99
N GLY A 174 -8.59 4.63 -29.15
CA GLY A 174 -9.86 4.00 -28.72
C GLY A 174 -10.86 3.77 -29.86
N TRP A 175 -11.85 2.90 -29.67
CA TRP A 175 -12.83 2.55 -30.72
C TRP A 175 -13.61 3.76 -31.25
N LYS A 176 -13.79 3.87 -32.57
CA LYS A 176 -14.73 4.86 -33.12
C LYS A 176 -16.16 4.37 -32.91
N SER A 177 -17.09 5.28 -32.62
CA SER A 177 -18.53 4.97 -32.48
C SER A 177 -19.17 4.36 -33.74
N SER A 178 -18.50 4.44 -34.90
CA SER A 178 -18.92 3.78 -36.14
C SER A 178 -18.33 2.37 -36.34
N GLU A 179 -17.45 1.92 -35.45
CA GLU A 179 -16.75 0.64 -35.51
C GLU A 179 -17.31 -0.35 -34.48
N ALA A 180 -17.55 0.09 -33.25
CA ALA A 180 -18.11 -0.71 -32.16
C ALA A 180 -18.90 0.16 -31.16
N SER A 181 -19.68 -0.50 -30.29
CA SER A 181 -20.31 0.09 -29.10
C SER A 181 -19.91 -0.69 -27.85
N THR A 182 -19.99 -0.08 -26.67
CA THR A 182 -19.66 -0.72 -25.39
C THR A 182 -20.66 -0.26 -24.33
N ASP A 183 -21.01 -1.16 -23.42
CA ASP A 183 -21.85 -0.86 -22.25
C ASP A 183 -20.99 -0.71 -20.98
N ASP A 184 -19.87 -1.45 -20.88
CA ASP A 184 -18.96 -1.51 -19.72
C ASP A 184 -17.70 -0.63 -19.87
N GLY A 185 -17.48 -0.06 -21.06
CA GLY A 185 -16.33 0.81 -21.39
C GLY A 185 -15.11 0.08 -21.95
N PHE A 186 -15.05 -1.25 -21.90
CA PHE A 186 -13.87 -2.03 -22.30
C PHE A 186 -14.18 -3.27 -23.15
N THR A 187 -15.40 -3.80 -23.13
CA THR A 187 -15.88 -4.81 -24.07
C THR A 187 -16.67 -4.14 -25.19
N TYR A 188 -16.16 -4.27 -26.41
CA TYR A 188 -16.68 -3.59 -27.59
C TYR A 188 -17.39 -4.56 -28.53
N ASP A 189 -18.70 -4.38 -28.69
CA ASP A 189 -19.54 -5.08 -29.65
C ASP A 189 -19.39 -4.49 -31.05
N CYS A 190 -19.00 -5.33 -32.01
CA CYS A 190 -18.72 -4.89 -33.38
C CYS A 190 -19.97 -4.38 -34.10
N LEU A 191 -19.87 -3.18 -34.69
CA LEU A 191 -20.95 -2.58 -35.51
C LEU A 191 -20.73 -2.78 -37.01
N LYS A 192 -19.51 -3.16 -37.44
CA LYS A 192 -19.15 -3.44 -38.83
C LYS A 192 -18.42 -4.77 -38.95
N GLY A 193 -18.62 -5.48 -40.07
CA GLY A 193 -18.11 -6.84 -40.25
C GLY A 193 -19.11 -7.87 -39.71
N ASP A 194 -18.65 -8.77 -38.86
CA ASP A 194 -19.49 -9.70 -38.10
C ASP A 194 -19.95 -9.04 -36.79
N THR A 195 -21.20 -8.58 -36.78
CA THR A 195 -21.81 -7.90 -35.63
C THR A 195 -22.18 -8.82 -34.48
N SER A 196 -21.85 -10.11 -34.55
CA SER A 196 -21.94 -11.04 -33.41
C SER A 196 -20.62 -11.20 -32.66
N ARG A 197 -19.54 -10.60 -33.16
CA ARG A 197 -18.24 -10.58 -32.48
C ARG A 197 -18.18 -9.38 -31.54
N SER A 198 -17.45 -9.58 -30.45
CA SER A 198 -16.97 -8.52 -29.58
C SER A 198 -15.48 -8.68 -29.32
N ALA A 199 -14.86 -7.61 -28.81
CA ALA A 199 -13.47 -7.60 -28.43
C ALA A 199 -13.29 -6.87 -27.09
N VAL A 200 -12.47 -7.44 -26.20
CA VAL A 200 -12.06 -6.77 -24.96
C VAL A 200 -10.80 -5.95 -25.23
N GLN A 201 -10.85 -4.66 -24.89
CA GLN A 201 -9.75 -3.72 -25.07
C GLN A 201 -8.80 -3.78 -23.88
N ILE A 202 -7.52 -4.00 -24.17
CA ILE A 202 -6.46 -4.12 -23.18
C ILE A 202 -5.37 -3.10 -23.46
N ASP A 203 -5.03 -2.29 -22.47
CA ASP A 203 -3.89 -1.39 -22.51
C ASP A 203 -2.61 -2.21 -22.38
N VAL A 204 -1.60 -1.94 -23.23
CA VAL A 204 -0.37 -2.75 -23.23
C VAL A 204 0.91 -1.94 -23.01
N ALA A 205 0.89 -0.67 -23.37
CA ALA A 205 1.98 0.28 -23.13
C ALA A 205 1.46 1.71 -23.31
N ILE A 206 2.32 2.67 -23.00
CA ILE A 206 2.06 4.10 -23.19
C ILE A 206 3.11 4.65 -24.15
N ASP A 207 2.62 5.21 -25.26
CA ASP A 207 3.39 5.89 -26.29
C ASP A 207 3.46 7.37 -25.93
N GLY A 208 4.62 7.83 -25.47
CA GLY A 208 4.89 9.22 -25.10
C GLY A 208 5.93 9.85 -26.04
N LEU A 209 5.66 11.03 -26.58
CA LEU A 209 6.58 11.78 -27.45
C LEU A 209 7.10 13.03 -26.76
N SER A 210 8.40 13.19 -26.67
CA SER A 210 9.02 14.41 -26.16
C SER A 210 9.33 15.38 -27.29
N VAL A 211 8.98 16.65 -27.11
CA VAL A 211 9.47 17.76 -27.94
C VAL A 211 10.73 18.31 -27.28
N VAL A 212 11.86 18.22 -27.95
CA VAL A 212 13.19 18.41 -27.35
C VAL A 212 14.02 19.48 -28.06
N MET A 213 14.90 20.09 -27.29
CA MET A 213 15.91 21.04 -27.76
C MET A 213 17.25 20.76 -27.08
N LYS A 214 18.33 21.31 -27.61
CA LYS A 214 19.63 21.32 -26.92
C LYS A 214 19.53 22.10 -25.60
N LYS A 215 19.91 21.45 -24.49
CA LYS A 215 19.95 22.05 -23.15
C LYS A 215 20.87 23.27 -23.11
N GLY A 216 20.36 24.39 -22.62
CA GLY A 216 21.04 25.69 -22.62
C GLY A 216 21.20 26.34 -24.00
N GLY A 217 20.59 25.76 -25.05
CA GLY A 217 20.56 26.31 -26.40
C GLY A 217 19.62 27.52 -26.53
N ALA A 218 19.64 28.14 -27.71
CA ALA A 218 18.81 29.30 -28.05
C ALA A 218 17.31 28.95 -28.06
N ALA A 219 16.96 27.77 -28.58
CA ALA A 219 15.59 27.24 -28.56
C ALA A 219 15.13 26.94 -27.13
N ASP A 220 15.94 26.22 -26.34
CA ASP A 220 15.65 25.90 -24.94
C ASP A 220 15.44 27.15 -24.08
N THR A 221 16.32 28.15 -24.22
CA THR A 221 16.18 29.42 -23.50
C THR A 221 14.88 30.15 -23.84
N CYS A 222 14.46 30.12 -25.10
CA CYS A 222 13.20 30.72 -25.54
C CYS A 222 12.00 29.97 -24.95
N VAL A 223 11.91 28.66 -25.20
CA VAL A 223 10.77 27.83 -24.76
C VAL A 223 10.62 27.82 -23.24
N SER A 224 11.73 27.70 -22.50
CA SER A 224 11.73 27.82 -21.04
C SER A 224 11.25 29.20 -20.56
N GLY A 225 11.58 30.26 -21.29
CA GLY A 225 11.09 31.62 -21.01
C GLY A 225 9.60 31.83 -21.29
N LEU A 226 9.02 31.04 -22.21
CA LEU A 226 7.58 31.00 -22.47
C LEU A 226 6.82 30.17 -21.42
N GLY A 227 7.50 29.25 -20.74
CA GLY A 227 6.90 28.28 -19.82
C GLY A 227 6.37 27.02 -20.51
N GLY A 228 6.57 26.86 -21.83
CA GLY A 228 6.09 25.73 -22.62
C GLY A 228 5.66 26.13 -24.04
N LEU A 229 5.06 25.18 -24.76
CA LEU A 229 4.49 25.38 -26.09
C LEU A 229 3.05 24.85 -26.14
N THR A 230 2.17 25.59 -26.84
CA THR A 230 0.82 25.10 -27.13
C THR A 230 0.82 24.17 -28.33
N VAL A 231 -0.23 23.35 -28.48
CA VAL A 231 -0.42 22.49 -29.67
C VAL A 231 -0.47 23.33 -30.95
N ASP A 232 -1.10 24.51 -30.91
CA ASP A 232 -1.14 25.44 -32.03
C ASP A 232 0.27 25.97 -32.38
N GLN A 233 1.12 26.26 -31.39
CA GLN A 233 2.50 26.66 -31.65
C GLN A 233 3.31 25.52 -32.28
N LEU A 234 3.16 24.28 -31.79
CA LEU A 234 3.79 23.10 -32.41
C LEU A 234 3.33 22.90 -33.86
N ARG A 235 2.03 23.02 -34.11
CA ARG A 235 1.47 22.92 -35.46
C ARG A 235 2.08 23.96 -36.40
N TRP A 236 2.19 25.21 -35.95
CA TRP A 236 2.86 26.25 -36.74
C TRP A 236 4.36 26.00 -36.91
N ILE A 237 5.04 25.45 -35.90
CA ILE A 237 6.48 25.14 -35.98
C ILE A 237 6.77 24.05 -37.01
N PHE A 238 5.96 23.00 -37.09
CA PHE A 238 6.29 21.79 -37.87
C PHE A 238 5.54 21.66 -39.20
N SER A 239 4.36 22.29 -39.36
CA SER A 239 3.50 22.13 -40.55
C SER A 239 4.00 22.91 -41.77
N ASP A 240 3.81 22.34 -42.96
CA ASP A 240 4.09 22.93 -44.27
C ASP A 240 3.01 23.93 -44.74
N TYR A 241 1.89 24.02 -44.02
CA TYR A 241 0.83 24.97 -44.30
C TYR A 241 1.24 26.40 -43.97
N THR A 242 0.85 27.34 -44.83
CA THR A 242 0.95 28.77 -44.54
C THR A 242 0.04 29.15 -43.37
N ALA A 243 0.32 30.27 -42.68
CA ALA A 243 -0.56 30.76 -41.61
C ALA A 243 -2.03 30.93 -42.08
N SER A 244 -2.25 31.27 -43.35
CA SER A 244 -3.60 31.37 -43.92
C SER A 244 -4.32 30.02 -44.05
N GLU A 245 -3.60 28.94 -44.38
CA GLU A 245 -4.12 27.58 -44.48
C GLU A 245 -4.37 26.96 -43.10
N LEU A 246 -3.48 27.22 -42.14
CA LEU A 246 -3.66 26.86 -40.74
C LEU A 246 -4.92 27.51 -40.15
N ILE A 247 -5.13 28.82 -40.35
CA ILE A 247 -6.36 29.52 -39.90
C ILE A 247 -7.60 28.90 -40.53
N ALA A 248 -7.54 28.54 -41.82
CA ALA A 248 -8.68 27.94 -42.53
C ALA A 248 -9.08 26.56 -41.97
N THR A 249 -8.16 25.90 -41.27
CA THR A 249 -8.31 24.54 -40.72
C THR A 249 -8.32 24.52 -39.19
N GLY A 250 -8.53 25.68 -38.55
CA GLY A 250 -8.87 25.77 -37.13
C GLY A 250 -7.74 26.17 -36.17
N TRP A 251 -6.57 26.56 -36.67
CA TRP A 251 -5.45 27.06 -35.85
C TRP A 251 -5.73 28.44 -35.22
N ASP A 252 -5.37 28.64 -33.94
CA ASP A 252 -5.46 29.95 -33.29
C ASP A 252 -4.26 30.85 -33.62
N SER A 253 -4.49 31.86 -34.44
CA SER A 253 -3.48 32.87 -34.79
C SER A 253 -2.97 33.71 -33.62
N ASN A 254 -3.67 33.74 -32.47
CA ASN A 254 -3.18 34.44 -31.27
C ASN A 254 -2.06 33.67 -30.57
N SER A 255 -1.80 32.41 -30.94
CA SER A 255 -0.70 31.60 -30.42
C SER A 255 0.68 32.15 -30.80
N LEU A 256 0.76 33.04 -31.79
CA LEU A 256 1.97 33.80 -32.15
C LEU A 256 1.87 35.25 -31.67
N ALA A 257 2.58 35.60 -30.60
CA ALA A 257 2.48 36.95 -30.02
C ALA A 257 3.12 38.05 -30.90
N ASN A 258 4.00 37.68 -31.84
CA ASN A 258 4.80 38.63 -32.62
C ASN A 258 4.99 38.20 -34.09
N SER A 259 3.95 37.62 -34.71
CA SER A 259 3.99 37.21 -36.13
C SER A 259 4.32 38.38 -37.07
N ASP A 260 5.22 38.13 -38.03
CA ASP A 260 5.59 39.09 -39.09
C ASP A 260 4.83 38.85 -40.42
N ASN A 261 3.98 37.82 -40.48
CA ASN A 261 3.24 37.32 -41.65
C ASN A 261 4.12 36.84 -42.82
N ASN A 262 5.37 36.44 -42.54
CA ASN A 262 6.27 35.88 -43.53
C ASN A 262 6.41 34.35 -43.37
N ASP A 263 5.53 33.60 -44.04
CA ASP A 263 5.54 32.13 -44.01
C ASP A 263 6.76 31.49 -44.71
N ALA A 264 7.71 32.26 -45.24
CA ALA A 264 8.92 31.72 -45.88
C ALA A 264 10.04 31.37 -44.88
N THR A 265 9.96 31.87 -43.65
CA THR A 265 10.91 31.63 -42.56
C THR A 265 10.16 31.68 -41.25
N HIS A 266 10.35 30.71 -40.36
CA HIS A 266 9.74 30.75 -39.02
C HIS A 266 10.82 31.11 -38.02
N LEU A 267 10.67 32.23 -37.31
CA LEU A 267 11.66 32.73 -36.35
C LEU A 267 11.20 32.52 -34.90
N TRP A 268 12.12 32.17 -34.02
CA TRP A 268 11.84 32.07 -32.57
C TRP A 268 11.25 33.38 -32.01
N SER A 269 11.67 34.54 -32.54
CA SER A 269 11.15 35.86 -32.14
C SER A 269 9.69 36.13 -32.52
N GLU A 270 9.06 35.29 -33.35
CA GLU A 270 7.64 35.39 -33.70
C GLU A 270 6.73 34.80 -32.62
N LEU A 271 7.22 33.84 -31.86
CA LEU A 271 6.53 33.27 -30.69
C LEU A 271 6.49 34.30 -29.55
N ASP A 272 7.64 34.90 -29.23
CA ASP A 272 7.73 36.05 -28.31
C ASP A 272 8.91 36.96 -28.66
N SER A 273 8.74 38.27 -28.47
CA SER A 273 9.77 39.28 -28.78
C SER A 273 11.07 39.16 -27.99
N SER A 274 11.07 38.44 -26.86
CA SER A 274 12.25 38.15 -26.04
C SER A 274 13.09 37.00 -26.57
N CYS A 275 12.51 36.16 -27.44
CA CYS A 275 13.20 35.04 -28.07
C CYS A 275 14.21 35.52 -29.14
N PRO A 276 15.23 34.70 -29.45
CA PRO A 276 16.25 35.06 -30.41
C PRO A 276 15.64 35.25 -31.81
N ASN A 277 16.13 36.24 -32.56
CA ASN A 277 15.80 36.41 -33.98
C ASN A 277 16.61 35.42 -34.83
N ALA A 278 16.34 34.13 -34.62
CA ALA A 278 16.97 32.99 -35.29
C ALA A 278 15.89 32.10 -35.90
N GLU A 279 16.21 31.51 -37.05
CA GLU A 279 15.33 30.59 -37.76
C GLU A 279 15.16 29.28 -36.99
N ILE A 280 13.91 28.82 -36.88
CA ILE A 280 13.54 27.58 -36.24
C ILE A 280 13.87 26.43 -37.19
N LYS A 281 14.83 25.61 -36.77
CA LYS A 281 15.21 24.37 -37.46
C LYS A 281 14.45 23.21 -36.86
N ILE A 282 13.87 22.36 -37.71
CA ILE A 282 13.05 21.23 -37.27
C ILE A 282 13.72 19.89 -37.58
N SER A 283 13.60 18.96 -36.65
CA SER A 283 14.06 17.58 -36.80
C SER A 283 13.11 16.59 -36.14
N GLY A 284 13.18 15.32 -36.49
CA GLY A 284 12.31 14.30 -35.88
C GLY A 284 12.29 12.99 -36.65
N ALA A 285 11.34 12.14 -36.31
CA ALA A 285 11.18 10.84 -36.93
C ALA A 285 10.84 10.96 -38.44
N ASP A 286 11.25 9.99 -39.26
CA ASP A 286 10.81 9.89 -40.65
C ASP A 286 9.55 9.01 -40.82
N SER A 287 9.02 8.92 -42.04
CA SER A 287 7.78 8.20 -42.34
C SER A 287 7.84 6.68 -42.13
N GLU A 288 9.02 6.11 -41.84
CA GLU A 288 9.18 4.69 -41.50
C GLU A 288 8.98 4.44 -39.99
N SER A 289 8.90 5.49 -39.17
CA SER A 289 8.69 5.43 -37.73
C SER A 289 7.24 5.71 -37.31
N GLY A 290 6.73 4.93 -36.35
CA GLY A 290 5.42 5.17 -35.74
C GLY A 290 5.33 6.50 -34.97
N THR A 291 6.45 7.04 -34.54
CA THR A 291 6.57 8.36 -33.91
C THR A 291 6.19 9.48 -34.88
N TYR A 292 6.55 9.35 -36.16
CA TYR A 292 6.14 10.28 -37.21
C TYR A 292 4.63 10.28 -37.40
N GLU A 293 4.02 9.09 -37.50
CA GLU A 293 2.58 8.94 -37.67
C GLU A 293 1.82 9.55 -36.49
N TYR A 294 2.26 9.29 -35.26
CA TYR A 294 1.60 9.84 -34.08
C TYR A 294 1.68 11.36 -33.99
N PHE A 295 2.88 11.92 -34.19
CA PHE A 295 3.05 13.37 -34.13
C PHE A 295 2.22 14.07 -35.22
N LEU A 296 2.21 13.49 -36.44
CA LEU A 296 1.39 13.96 -37.55
C LEU A 296 -0.12 13.93 -37.21
N GLU A 297 -0.64 12.79 -36.74
CA GLU A 297 -2.06 12.62 -36.41
C GLU A 297 -2.52 13.55 -35.28
N THR A 298 -1.63 13.83 -34.33
CA THR A 298 -1.93 14.59 -33.11
C THR A 298 -1.82 16.09 -33.31
N ILE A 299 -0.76 16.55 -33.98
CA ILE A 299 -0.45 17.97 -34.11
C ILE A 299 -1.10 18.56 -35.37
N PHE A 300 -1.25 17.78 -36.46
CA PHE A 300 -1.77 18.29 -37.73
C PHE A 300 -3.22 17.89 -37.92
N SER A 301 -4.12 18.83 -37.62
CA SER A 301 -5.57 18.57 -37.67
C SER A 301 -6.11 18.31 -39.07
N ASP A 302 -5.37 18.65 -40.13
CA ASP A 302 -5.77 18.48 -41.54
C ASP A 302 -4.85 17.52 -42.31
N HIS A 303 -4.11 16.64 -41.62
CA HIS A 303 -3.16 15.70 -42.26
C HIS A 303 -3.82 14.80 -43.33
N ASP A 304 -5.09 14.41 -43.13
CA ASP A 304 -5.88 13.64 -44.10
C ASP A 304 -6.08 14.36 -45.45
N ASN A 305 -5.92 15.69 -45.49
CA ASN A 305 -6.11 16.53 -46.68
C ASN A 305 -4.79 17.11 -47.22
N GLY A 306 -3.65 16.62 -46.76
CA GLY A 306 -2.33 16.93 -47.32
C GLY A 306 -1.46 17.87 -46.48
N GLU A 307 -1.86 18.21 -45.25
CA GLU A 307 -0.98 18.85 -44.27
C GLU A 307 0.16 17.89 -43.88
N SER A 308 1.40 18.36 -43.96
CA SER A 308 2.60 17.55 -43.72
C SER A 308 3.72 18.36 -43.07
N PHE A 309 4.84 17.73 -42.74
CA PHE A 309 6.00 18.42 -42.18
C PHE A 309 6.64 19.36 -43.20
N ASP A 310 7.08 20.54 -42.75
CA ASP A 310 7.67 21.58 -43.60
C ASP A 310 9.09 21.25 -44.06
N ALA A 311 9.18 20.39 -45.07
CA ALA A 311 10.43 20.09 -45.75
C ALA A 311 10.91 21.22 -46.69
N ASN A 312 10.10 22.26 -46.91
CA ASN A 312 10.39 23.33 -47.88
C ASN A 312 11.18 24.50 -47.28
N ARG A 313 11.51 24.45 -45.98
CA ARG A 313 12.37 25.43 -45.30
C ARG A 313 13.77 25.53 -45.90
N PRO A 314 14.45 26.68 -45.76
CA PRO A 314 15.85 26.84 -46.12
C PRO A 314 16.78 25.72 -45.63
N ASP A 315 16.56 25.23 -44.40
CA ASP A 315 17.33 24.14 -43.78
C ASP A 315 16.61 22.76 -43.84
N GLY A 316 15.39 22.70 -44.39
CA GLY A 316 14.58 21.48 -44.52
C GLY A 316 14.11 20.87 -43.20
N TYR A 317 13.50 19.68 -43.31
CA TYR A 317 13.16 18.80 -42.18
C TYR A 317 14.26 17.73 -42.06
N THR A 318 15.03 17.76 -40.98
CA THR A 318 16.09 16.75 -40.74
C THR A 318 15.48 15.54 -40.03
N ASN A 319 15.36 14.41 -40.72
CA ASN A 319 14.64 13.26 -40.20
C ASN A 319 15.35 11.93 -40.39
N SER A 320 15.03 10.98 -39.51
CA SER A 320 15.52 9.60 -39.54
C SER A 320 14.60 8.70 -38.72
N ALA A 321 14.54 7.41 -39.06
CA ALA A 321 13.97 6.39 -38.19
C ALA A 321 14.84 6.10 -36.94
N GLU A 322 16.12 6.52 -36.96
CA GLU A 322 17.05 6.38 -35.84
C GLU A 322 17.10 7.66 -34.99
N ASP A 323 16.65 7.58 -33.73
CA ASP A 323 16.59 8.73 -32.83
C ASP A 323 17.96 9.36 -32.54
N GLU A 324 19.05 8.59 -32.61
CA GLU A 324 20.43 9.11 -32.44
C GLU A 324 20.79 10.19 -33.47
N VAL A 325 20.28 10.06 -34.71
CA VAL A 325 20.51 11.06 -35.77
C VAL A 325 19.82 12.38 -35.40
N VAL A 326 18.62 12.30 -34.80
CA VAL A 326 17.86 13.48 -34.34
C VAL A 326 18.58 14.14 -33.17
N VAL A 327 19.04 13.37 -32.17
CA VAL A 327 19.80 13.90 -31.02
C VAL A 327 21.08 14.60 -31.46
N ASN A 328 21.88 13.95 -32.31
CA ASN A 328 23.14 14.51 -32.82
C ASN A 328 22.91 15.84 -33.58
N TYR A 329 21.79 15.93 -34.31
CA TYR A 329 21.41 17.17 -34.99
C TYR A 329 21.06 18.28 -33.99
N LEU A 330 20.26 17.97 -32.96
CA LEU A 330 19.87 18.93 -31.92
C LEU A 330 21.08 19.45 -31.15
N GLU A 331 21.98 18.58 -30.71
CA GLU A 331 23.21 18.98 -30.00
C GLU A 331 24.11 19.89 -30.83
N SER A 332 24.11 19.71 -32.15
CA SER A 332 24.90 20.51 -33.09
C SER A 332 24.24 21.86 -33.45
N ASN A 333 22.96 22.06 -33.12
CA ASN A 333 22.18 23.24 -33.55
C ASN A 333 21.41 23.88 -32.38
N GLU A 334 21.94 24.98 -31.83
CA GLU A 334 21.33 25.67 -30.68
C GLU A 334 19.91 26.23 -30.92
N ALA A 335 19.51 26.45 -32.17
CA ALA A 335 18.18 26.95 -32.55
C ALA A 335 17.23 25.85 -33.05
N ALA A 336 17.64 24.58 -32.99
CA ALA A 336 16.83 23.46 -33.44
C ALA A 336 15.87 22.98 -32.35
N ILE A 337 14.73 22.49 -32.82
CA ILE A 337 13.71 21.77 -32.05
C ILE A 337 13.42 20.47 -32.79
N GLY A 338 13.14 19.41 -32.05
CA GLY A 338 12.76 18.15 -32.64
C GLY A 338 11.82 17.35 -31.74
N TYR A 339 11.42 16.18 -32.21
CA TYR A 339 10.58 15.28 -31.43
C TYR A 339 11.01 13.82 -31.63
N PHE A 340 10.88 13.02 -30.57
CA PHE A 340 11.06 11.56 -30.57
C PHE A 340 10.47 10.94 -29.29
N GLY A 341 10.55 9.63 -29.14
CA GLY A 341 9.98 8.91 -27.99
C GLY A 341 10.55 9.35 -26.63
N TYR A 342 9.70 9.41 -25.61
CA TYR A 342 10.05 9.86 -24.26
C TYR A 342 11.22 9.09 -23.65
N ALA A 343 11.24 7.75 -23.76
CA ALA A 343 12.32 6.95 -23.19
C ALA A 343 13.70 7.33 -23.76
N TYR A 344 13.75 7.74 -25.03
CA TYR A 344 14.98 8.21 -25.66
C TYR A 344 15.38 9.60 -25.15
N TYR A 345 14.41 10.46 -24.84
CA TYR A 345 14.69 11.72 -24.17
C TYR A 345 15.23 11.48 -22.76
N ASP A 346 14.60 10.59 -22.00
CA ASP A 346 15.00 10.23 -20.64
C ASP A 346 16.47 9.83 -20.57
N ALA A 347 16.92 8.98 -21.50
CA ALA A 347 18.31 8.57 -21.63
C ALA A 347 19.30 9.70 -22.00
N ASN A 348 18.81 10.84 -22.51
CA ASN A 348 19.60 11.97 -23.02
C ASN A 348 19.33 13.31 -22.28
N LYS A 349 18.67 13.28 -21.11
CA LYS A 349 18.31 14.46 -20.29
C LYS A 349 19.50 15.33 -19.85
N ASP A 350 20.72 14.78 -19.88
CA ASP A 350 21.94 15.52 -19.60
C ASP A 350 22.27 16.54 -20.70
N ALA A 351 21.99 16.21 -21.96
CA ALA A 351 22.33 17.03 -23.13
C ALA A 351 21.14 17.80 -23.70
N LEU A 352 19.91 17.31 -23.46
CA LEU A 352 18.68 17.86 -24.01
C LEU A 352 17.73 18.36 -22.92
N SER A 353 16.86 19.30 -23.30
CA SER A 353 15.71 19.76 -22.52
C SER A 353 14.44 19.39 -23.28
N ALA A 354 13.37 18.98 -22.59
CA ALA A 354 12.06 18.82 -23.19
C ALA A 354 11.15 20.02 -22.90
N ALA A 355 10.38 20.44 -23.90
CA ALA A 355 9.36 21.47 -23.79
C ALA A 355 8.17 20.95 -22.97
N ALA A 356 7.68 21.76 -22.04
CA ALA A 356 6.35 21.56 -21.48
C ALA A 356 5.31 21.82 -22.57
N ILE A 357 4.28 20.97 -22.65
CA ILE A 357 3.23 21.07 -23.66
C ILE A 357 1.89 21.35 -22.98
N GLU A 358 1.12 22.26 -23.56
CA GLU A 358 -0.22 22.58 -23.09
C GLU A 358 -1.16 21.38 -23.26
N ASN A 359 -1.73 20.90 -22.15
CA ASN A 359 -2.71 19.84 -22.16
C ASN A 359 -4.13 20.37 -22.44
N SER A 360 -5.12 19.47 -22.45
CA SER A 360 -6.53 19.84 -22.70
C SER A 360 -7.15 20.77 -21.66
N ASP A 361 -6.57 20.84 -20.47
CA ASP A 361 -7.01 21.71 -19.37
C ASP A 361 -6.30 23.08 -19.38
N GLY A 362 -5.38 23.29 -20.32
CA GLY A 362 -4.61 24.53 -20.47
C GLY A 362 -3.38 24.60 -19.57
N GLU A 363 -2.97 23.48 -18.99
CA GLU A 363 -1.80 23.39 -18.12
C GLU A 363 -0.56 22.98 -18.92
N MET A 364 0.59 23.57 -18.61
CA MET A 364 1.86 23.27 -19.24
C MET A 364 2.54 22.12 -18.50
N ILE A 365 2.54 20.93 -19.10
CA ILE A 365 3.03 19.69 -18.47
C ILE A 365 4.35 19.29 -19.11
N HIS A 366 5.37 18.93 -18.33
CA HIS A 366 6.62 18.36 -18.85
C HIS A 366 6.47 16.86 -19.06
N PRO A 367 7.19 16.25 -20.02
CA PRO A 367 7.22 14.80 -20.13
C PRO A 367 8.15 14.19 -19.07
N ASP A 368 7.58 13.34 -18.23
CA ASP A 368 8.27 12.40 -17.34
C ASP A 368 7.51 11.06 -17.28
N SER A 369 8.03 10.08 -16.53
CA SER A 369 7.45 8.75 -16.47
C SER A 369 6.07 8.72 -15.83
N GLU A 370 5.82 9.64 -14.89
CA GLU A 370 4.55 9.77 -14.19
C GLU A 370 3.53 10.50 -15.07
N THR A 371 3.85 11.69 -15.57
CA THR A 371 2.95 12.51 -16.41
C THR A 371 2.63 11.85 -17.76
N VAL A 372 3.57 11.08 -18.32
CA VAL A 372 3.28 10.20 -19.47
C VAL A 372 2.45 9.01 -19.01
N GLY A 373 2.80 8.39 -17.89
CA GLY A 373 2.17 7.18 -17.34
C GLY A 373 0.69 7.35 -16.95
N ASN A 374 0.36 8.50 -16.35
CA ASN A 374 -0.97 8.84 -15.87
C ASN A 374 -1.83 9.54 -16.96
N GLY A 375 -1.21 9.97 -18.06
CA GLY A 375 -1.87 10.62 -19.20
C GLY A 375 -2.05 12.14 -19.08
N GLU A 376 -1.49 12.79 -18.05
CA GLU A 376 -1.50 14.25 -17.88
C GLU A 376 -0.75 14.97 -19.02
N TYR A 377 0.26 14.32 -19.61
CA TYR A 377 1.00 14.81 -20.77
C TYR A 377 0.27 14.62 -22.12
N ASN A 378 -1.06 14.63 -22.12
CA ASN A 378 -1.89 14.63 -23.32
C ASN A 378 -1.75 15.99 -24.05
N PRO A 379 -1.66 16.05 -25.39
CA PRO A 379 -1.94 14.97 -26.34
C PRO A 379 -0.74 14.16 -26.80
N LEU A 380 0.46 14.40 -26.24
CA LEU A 380 1.69 13.71 -26.65
C LEU A 380 1.97 12.43 -25.86
N ALA A 381 1.10 12.05 -24.93
CA ALA A 381 1.03 10.72 -24.33
C ALA A 381 -0.29 10.04 -24.70
N ARG A 382 -0.23 8.77 -25.09
CA ARG A 382 -1.42 7.93 -25.32
C ARG A 382 -1.21 6.49 -24.89
N ARG A 383 -2.28 5.86 -24.46
CA ARG A 383 -2.33 4.41 -24.27
C ARG A 383 -2.45 3.72 -25.63
N ILE A 384 -1.77 2.59 -25.75
CA ILE A 384 -1.90 1.71 -26.90
C ILE A 384 -2.52 0.38 -26.50
N TYR A 385 -3.28 -0.20 -27.42
CA TYR A 385 -4.28 -1.23 -27.12
C TYR A 385 -4.10 -2.50 -27.96
N MET A 386 -4.24 -3.65 -27.30
CA MET A 386 -4.54 -4.93 -27.93
C MET A 386 -6.01 -5.28 -27.68
N ASN A 387 -6.78 -5.50 -28.74
CA ASN A 387 -8.21 -5.82 -28.62
C ASN A 387 -8.43 -7.30 -28.88
N LEU A 388 -8.66 -8.08 -27.82
CA LEU A 388 -8.76 -9.53 -27.87
C LEU A 388 -10.19 -9.94 -28.24
N HIS A 389 -10.34 -10.78 -29.26
CA HIS A 389 -11.64 -11.31 -29.62
C HIS A 389 -12.25 -12.14 -28.48
N VAL A 390 -13.47 -11.79 -28.06
CA VAL A 390 -14.23 -12.50 -27.02
C VAL A 390 -14.88 -13.76 -27.61
N ASP A 391 -14.07 -14.78 -27.83
CA ASP A 391 -14.49 -16.14 -28.15
C ASP A 391 -13.71 -17.12 -27.29
N ALA A 392 -14.36 -18.18 -26.81
CA ALA A 392 -13.75 -19.12 -25.88
C ALA A 392 -12.47 -19.78 -26.44
N SER A 393 -12.42 -20.05 -27.75
CA SER A 393 -11.24 -20.64 -28.39
C SER A 393 -10.13 -19.61 -28.65
N ALA A 394 -10.50 -18.36 -28.93
CA ALA A 394 -9.55 -17.25 -29.07
C ALA A 394 -8.91 -16.90 -27.72
N LEU A 395 -9.73 -16.68 -26.68
CA LEU A 395 -9.26 -16.31 -25.34
C LEU A 395 -8.39 -17.39 -24.69
N GLN A 396 -8.66 -18.68 -24.94
CA GLN A 396 -7.85 -19.77 -24.40
C GLN A 396 -6.37 -19.69 -24.84
N LYS A 397 -6.10 -19.14 -26.02
CA LYS A 397 -4.73 -18.97 -26.56
C LYS A 397 -4.19 -17.56 -26.35
N THR A 398 -5.01 -16.51 -26.38
CA THR A 398 -4.55 -15.12 -26.24
C THR A 398 -4.32 -14.69 -24.79
N ARG A 399 -5.07 -15.24 -23.81
CA ARG A 399 -4.89 -14.90 -22.38
C ARG A 399 -3.47 -15.21 -21.86
N PRO A 400 -2.90 -16.40 -22.09
CA PRO A 400 -1.53 -16.68 -21.65
C PRO A 400 -0.47 -15.81 -22.35
N PHE A 401 -0.70 -15.45 -23.62
CA PHE A 401 0.17 -14.53 -24.36
C PHE A 401 0.13 -13.12 -23.77
N LEU A 402 -1.07 -12.63 -23.44
CA LEU A 402 -1.25 -11.34 -22.79
C LEU A 402 -0.68 -11.33 -21.36
N ALA A 403 -0.89 -12.41 -20.59
CA ALA A 403 -0.31 -12.56 -19.25
C ALA A 403 1.22 -12.48 -19.28
N PHE A 404 1.85 -13.08 -20.29
CA PHE A 404 3.27 -12.89 -20.54
C PHE A 404 3.62 -11.44 -20.89
N GLY A 405 2.88 -10.81 -21.81
CA GLY A 405 3.15 -9.43 -22.21
C GLY A 405 3.07 -8.42 -21.05
N LEU A 406 2.14 -8.63 -20.13
CA LEU A 406 1.95 -7.80 -18.94
C LEU A 406 2.78 -8.27 -17.72
N SER A 407 3.65 -9.27 -17.87
CA SER A 407 4.61 -9.66 -16.82
C SER A 407 5.80 -8.69 -16.75
N ASP A 408 6.66 -8.84 -15.74
CA ASP A 408 7.94 -8.10 -15.66
C ASP A 408 8.80 -8.31 -16.90
N SER A 409 8.84 -9.53 -17.42
CA SER A 409 9.58 -9.85 -18.65
C SER A 409 8.98 -9.16 -19.87
N GLY A 410 7.65 -9.14 -19.98
CA GLY A 410 6.97 -8.43 -21.07
C GLY A 410 7.10 -6.90 -20.95
N SER A 411 7.14 -6.39 -19.72
CA SER A 411 7.40 -4.98 -19.39
C SER A 411 8.81 -4.56 -19.78
N ALA A 412 9.81 -5.41 -19.54
CA ALA A 412 11.18 -5.19 -20.01
C ALA A 412 11.25 -5.09 -21.54
N LEU A 413 10.46 -5.90 -22.26
CA LEU A 413 10.34 -5.80 -23.71
C LEU A 413 9.66 -4.49 -24.15
N VAL A 414 8.62 -4.03 -23.45
CA VAL A 414 7.98 -2.73 -23.72
C VAL A 414 8.97 -1.58 -23.52
N ALA A 415 9.70 -1.56 -22.41
CA ALA A 415 10.71 -0.54 -22.16
C ALA A 415 11.79 -0.53 -23.25
N SER A 416 12.17 -1.70 -23.77
CA SER A 416 13.15 -1.82 -24.86
C SER A 416 12.68 -1.25 -26.21
N THR A 417 11.37 -1.05 -26.43
CA THR A 417 10.85 -0.37 -27.63
C THR A 417 10.81 1.16 -27.48
N GLY A 418 11.22 1.69 -26.33
CA GLY A 418 11.14 3.12 -26.03
C GLY A 418 9.76 3.60 -25.58
N TYR A 419 8.83 2.66 -25.29
CA TYR A 419 7.53 2.97 -24.69
C TYR A 419 7.57 2.89 -23.17
N VAL A 420 6.65 3.61 -22.55
CA VAL A 420 6.47 3.59 -21.10
C VAL A 420 5.60 2.38 -20.75
N VAL A 421 6.05 1.61 -19.76
CA VAL A 421 5.30 0.46 -19.22
C VAL A 421 4.08 1.00 -18.49
N ILE A 422 2.91 0.40 -18.71
CA ILE A 422 1.72 0.77 -17.91
C ILE A 422 1.98 0.47 -16.42
N PRO A 423 1.46 1.28 -15.48
CA PRO A 423 1.57 1.01 -14.05
C PRO A 423 1.09 -0.40 -13.66
N ASP A 424 1.64 -0.99 -12.60
CA ASP A 424 1.28 -2.35 -12.18
C ASP A 424 -0.22 -2.50 -11.87
N ASN A 425 -0.83 -1.44 -11.32
CA ASN A 425 -2.27 -1.35 -11.09
C ASN A 425 -3.06 -1.58 -12.38
N ASP A 426 -2.64 -0.93 -13.47
CA ASP A 426 -3.26 -1.07 -14.77
C ASP A 426 -3.02 -2.47 -15.33
N LYS A 427 -1.83 -3.07 -15.14
CA LYS A 427 -1.56 -4.45 -15.57
C LYS A 427 -2.52 -5.43 -14.89
N LEU A 428 -2.73 -5.31 -13.58
CA LEU A 428 -3.66 -6.17 -12.84
C LEU A 428 -5.09 -6.01 -13.39
N LEU A 429 -5.53 -4.76 -13.59
CA LEU A 429 -6.84 -4.47 -14.17
C LEU A 429 -6.99 -5.06 -15.57
N MET A 430 -5.97 -4.92 -16.43
CA MET A 430 -5.94 -5.47 -17.78
C MET A 430 -5.98 -7.00 -17.79
N LEU A 431 -5.21 -7.65 -16.91
CA LEU A 431 -5.26 -9.11 -16.76
C LEU A 431 -6.65 -9.55 -16.31
N SER A 432 -7.27 -8.83 -15.37
CA SER A 432 -8.62 -9.11 -14.88
C SER A 432 -9.68 -8.96 -15.96
N ARG A 433 -9.62 -7.87 -16.75
CA ARG A 433 -10.49 -7.63 -17.91
C ARG A 433 -10.40 -8.74 -18.96
N ALA A 434 -9.19 -9.20 -19.26
CA ALA A 434 -8.98 -10.33 -20.16
C ALA A 434 -9.35 -11.69 -19.52
N GLY A 435 -9.54 -11.71 -18.21
CA GLY A 435 -9.57 -12.91 -17.36
C GLY A 435 -8.23 -13.65 -17.33
N ALA A 436 -7.13 -13.07 -17.80
CA ALA A 436 -5.83 -13.74 -17.88
C ALA A 436 -5.25 -14.09 -16.49
N ASP A 437 -4.35 -15.08 -16.45
CA ASP A 437 -3.65 -15.46 -15.22
C ASP A 437 -2.87 -14.24 -14.68
N GLY A 438 -2.87 -14.05 -13.37
CA GLY A 438 -2.35 -12.84 -12.72
C GLY A 438 -3.37 -11.72 -12.56
N GLY A 439 -4.56 -11.83 -13.17
CA GLY A 439 -5.72 -11.00 -12.89
C GLY A 439 -6.53 -11.51 -11.68
N VAL A 440 -7.43 -10.67 -11.18
CA VAL A 440 -8.39 -11.04 -10.12
C VAL A 440 -9.62 -11.71 -10.72
N ASP A 441 -10.19 -12.69 -10.01
CA ASP A 441 -11.41 -13.38 -10.42
C ASP A 441 -12.62 -12.46 -10.24
N LEU A 442 -12.99 -11.75 -11.30
CA LEU A 442 -14.13 -10.84 -11.28
C LEU A 442 -15.46 -11.57 -10.98
N SER A 443 -15.53 -12.90 -11.14
CA SER A 443 -16.74 -13.67 -10.86
C SER A 443 -17.02 -13.91 -9.37
N SER A 444 -16.03 -13.67 -8.50
CA SER A 444 -16.23 -13.74 -7.04
C SER A 444 -16.77 -12.43 -6.45
N ILE A 445 -16.84 -11.35 -7.25
CA ILE A 445 -17.29 -10.04 -6.78
C ILE A 445 -18.82 -10.03 -6.67
N VAL A 446 -19.32 -9.68 -5.48
CA VAL A 446 -20.76 -9.56 -5.22
C VAL A 446 -21.20 -8.13 -5.56
N CYS A 447 -21.94 -7.99 -6.65
CA CYS A 447 -22.42 -6.69 -7.10
C CYS A 447 -23.65 -6.19 -6.32
N GLY A 448 -23.62 -4.91 -6.00
CA GLY A 448 -24.78 -4.14 -5.55
C GLY A 448 -25.80 -3.86 -6.67
N PRO A 449 -26.87 -3.10 -6.37
CA PRO A 449 -27.83 -2.65 -7.36
C PRO A 449 -27.21 -1.73 -8.42
N ASP A 450 -27.70 -1.80 -9.66
CA ASP A 450 -27.31 -0.88 -10.74
C ASP A 450 -27.53 0.58 -10.32
N GLY A 451 -26.57 1.45 -10.61
CA GLY A 451 -26.63 2.84 -10.15
C GLY A 451 -25.30 3.57 -10.25
N ALA A 452 -25.18 4.65 -9.48
CA ALA A 452 -23.96 5.44 -9.40
C ALA A 452 -23.58 5.72 -7.95
N ILE A 453 -22.31 5.51 -7.59
CA ILE A 453 -21.73 5.87 -6.30
C ILE A 453 -20.84 7.09 -6.49
N SER A 454 -21.05 8.11 -5.65
CA SER A 454 -20.19 9.29 -5.60
C SER A 454 -19.29 9.22 -4.36
N VAL A 455 -18.00 9.42 -4.61
CA VAL A 455 -16.93 9.42 -3.60
C VAL A 455 -16.15 10.71 -3.71
N ALA A 456 -15.80 11.33 -2.59
CA ALA A 456 -14.85 12.43 -2.60
C ALA A 456 -14.11 12.58 -1.28
N GLY A 457 -12.90 13.11 -1.32
CA GLY A 457 -12.17 13.42 -0.11
C GLY A 457 -10.67 13.35 -0.28
N SER A 458 -9.98 12.72 0.66
CA SER A 458 -8.52 12.71 0.76
C SER A 458 -7.80 12.20 -0.49
N SER A 459 -6.82 12.95 -0.96
CA SER A 459 -5.85 12.55 -1.99
C SER A 459 -4.99 11.36 -1.57
N THR A 460 -4.82 11.09 -0.27
CA THR A 460 -4.19 9.88 0.24
C THR A 460 -5.08 8.65 0.02
N VAL A 461 -6.40 8.78 0.14
CA VAL A 461 -7.32 7.65 -0.07
C VAL A 461 -7.63 7.45 -1.55
N PHE A 462 -7.51 8.51 -2.35
CA PHE A 462 -7.86 8.52 -3.77
C PHE A 462 -7.26 7.36 -4.59
N PRO A 463 -5.97 6.97 -4.46
CA PRO A 463 -5.40 5.89 -5.26
C PRO A 463 -6.08 4.53 -5.01
N VAL A 464 -6.34 4.18 -3.74
CA VAL A 464 -7.01 2.92 -3.39
C VAL A 464 -8.50 2.96 -3.73
N ALA A 465 -9.17 4.09 -3.50
CA ALA A 465 -10.56 4.26 -3.91
C ALA A 465 -10.73 4.12 -5.43
N ASN A 466 -9.83 4.73 -6.21
CA ASN A 466 -9.86 4.69 -7.67
C ASN A 466 -9.61 3.27 -8.19
N LEU A 467 -8.60 2.59 -7.67
CA LEU A 467 -8.30 1.22 -8.08
C LEU A 467 -9.44 0.25 -7.72
N TRP A 468 -10.01 0.38 -6.51
CA TRP A 468 -11.21 -0.38 -6.13
C TRP A 468 -12.37 -0.11 -7.08
N ALA A 469 -12.62 1.15 -7.41
CA ALA A 469 -13.69 1.52 -8.34
C ALA A 469 -13.47 0.96 -9.74
N GLU A 470 -12.26 1.01 -10.29
CA GLU A 470 -11.98 0.48 -11.63
C GLU A 470 -12.25 -1.02 -11.72
N VAL A 471 -11.79 -1.79 -10.72
CA VAL A 471 -12.02 -3.23 -10.67
C VAL A 471 -13.49 -3.56 -10.41
N TYR A 472 -14.15 -2.87 -9.48
CA TYR A 472 -15.55 -3.10 -9.15
C TYR A 472 -16.47 -2.75 -10.34
N GLN A 473 -16.21 -1.64 -11.06
CA GLN A 473 -16.94 -1.26 -12.28
C GLN A 473 -16.76 -2.26 -13.42
N THR A 474 -15.61 -2.96 -13.45
CA THR A 474 -15.37 -4.01 -14.44
C THR A 474 -16.26 -5.23 -14.19
N ALA A 475 -16.60 -5.50 -12.93
CA ALA A 475 -17.43 -6.65 -12.54
C ALA A 475 -18.93 -6.31 -12.42
N CYS A 476 -19.26 -5.06 -12.11
CA CYS A 476 -20.59 -4.64 -11.69
C CYS A 476 -21.12 -3.46 -12.52
N ASP A 477 -22.43 -3.47 -12.81
CA ASP A 477 -23.13 -2.42 -13.56
C ASP A 477 -23.43 -1.18 -12.70
N THR A 478 -22.40 -0.71 -11.99
CA THR A 478 -22.42 0.44 -11.08
C THR A 478 -21.38 1.43 -11.57
N THR A 479 -21.72 2.70 -11.77
CA THR A 479 -20.73 3.74 -12.10
C THR A 479 -20.17 4.35 -10.82
N LEU A 480 -18.85 4.48 -10.71
CA LEU A 480 -18.20 5.17 -9.59
C LEU A 480 -17.56 6.47 -10.08
N THR A 481 -17.83 7.56 -9.38
CA THR A 481 -17.18 8.85 -9.62
C THR A 481 -16.43 9.25 -8.36
N ILE A 482 -15.13 9.42 -8.50
CA ILE A 482 -14.21 9.69 -7.39
C ILE A 482 -13.54 11.04 -7.64
N GLU A 483 -13.63 11.93 -6.65
CA GLU A 483 -12.99 13.24 -6.70
C GLU A 483 -11.96 13.37 -5.56
N GLY A 484 -10.69 13.58 -5.90
CA GLY A 484 -9.64 13.88 -4.93
C GLY A 484 -9.83 15.23 -4.22
N GLY A 485 -9.00 15.48 -3.21
CA GLY A 485 -9.13 16.65 -2.32
C GLY A 485 -8.58 16.39 -0.91
N GLY A 486 -9.06 17.12 0.09
CA GLY A 486 -8.65 16.94 1.49
C GLY A 486 -9.68 16.18 2.34
N SER A 487 -9.24 15.61 3.47
CA SER A 487 -10.14 14.91 4.43
C SER A 487 -11.29 15.79 4.94
N GLY A 488 -11.08 17.11 5.04
CA GLY A 488 -12.14 18.07 5.38
C GLY A 488 -13.16 18.30 4.26
N ALA A 489 -12.79 18.05 2.99
CA ALA A 489 -13.72 18.03 1.87
C ALA A 489 -14.58 16.76 1.92
N GLY A 490 -13.96 15.59 2.16
CA GLY A 490 -14.69 14.32 2.34
C GLY A 490 -15.72 14.39 3.48
N ALA A 491 -15.27 14.78 4.67
CA ALA A 491 -16.14 14.98 5.85
C ALA A 491 -17.28 15.98 5.56
N GLY A 492 -16.98 17.08 4.87
CA GLY A 492 -17.99 18.08 4.53
C GLY A 492 -19.01 17.58 3.52
N ARG A 493 -18.58 16.90 2.46
CA ARG A 493 -19.45 16.48 1.35
C ARG A 493 -20.33 15.29 1.73
N VAL A 494 -19.84 14.35 2.56
CA VAL A 494 -20.71 13.30 3.12
C VAL A 494 -21.75 13.86 4.11
N CYS A 495 -21.51 15.05 4.66
CA CYS A 495 -22.48 15.79 5.47
C CYS A 495 -23.33 16.81 4.67
N ASP A 496 -23.29 16.80 3.33
CA ASP A 496 -23.97 17.79 2.47
C ASP A 496 -23.64 19.26 2.82
N ASN A 497 -22.37 19.54 3.14
CA ASN A 497 -21.91 20.90 3.33
C ASN A 497 -21.56 21.53 1.97
N SER A 498 -22.45 22.37 1.46
CA SER A 498 -22.26 23.07 0.18
C SER A 498 -21.00 23.95 0.10
N GLU A 499 -20.42 24.36 1.24
CA GLU A 499 -19.13 25.09 1.27
C GLU A 499 -17.94 24.20 0.90
N LYS A 500 -18.12 22.88 0.94
CA LYS A 500 -17.07 21.86 0.70
C LYS A 500 -17.24 21.12 -0.62
N GLY A 501 -18.32 21.36 -1.37
CA GLY A 501 -18.58 20.76 -2.68
C GLY A 501 -19.97 20.12 -2.75
N THR A 502 -20.19 19.36 -3.81
CA THR A 502 -21.43 18.59 -4.01
C THR A 502 -21.47 17.41 -3.04
N ALA A 503 -22.66 17.12 -2.49
CA ALA A 503 -22.86 15.98 -1.62
C ALA A 503 -22.43 14.66 -2.27
N VAL A 504 -21.83 13.79 -1.46
CA VAL A 504 -21.40 12.45 -1.88
C VAL A 504 -21.97 11.37 -0.97
N MET A 505 -21.91 10.12 -1.43
CA MET A 505 -22.31 8.94 -0.66
C MET A 505 -21.17 8.45 0.24
N ILE A 506 -19.92 8.59 -0.23
CA ILE A 506 -18.71 8.20 0.52
C ILE A 506 -17.78 9.42 0.65
N GLY A 507 -17.41 9.75 1.87
CA GLY A 507 -16.40 10.77 2.19
C GLY A 507 -15.07 10.14 2.57
N ASP A 508 -14.05 10.32 1.72
CA ASP A 508 -12.72 9.76 1.95
C ASP A 508 -11.89 10.62 2.90
N MET A 509 -11.25 10.01 3.88
CA MET A 509 -10.48 10.73 4.90
C MET A 509 -9.20 9.97 5.29
N SER A 510 -8.06 10.65 5.28
CA SER A 510 -6.77 10.16 5.80
C SER A 510 -6.62 10.31 7.32
N ARG A 511 -7.70 10.65 8.02
CA ARG A 511 -7.76 10.83 9.48
C ARG A 511 -9.18 10.62 9.99
N GLY A 512 -9.31 10.46 11.30
CA GLY A 512 -10.62 10.49 11.99
C GLY A 512 -11.32 11.85 11.91
N TRP A 513 -12.59 11.89 12.34
CA TRP A 513 -13.40 13.12 12.41
C TRP A 513 -12.87 14.11 13.46
N LYS A 514 -12.83 15.40 13.13
CA LYS A 514 -12.60 16.45 14.15
C LYS A 514 -13.88 16.66 14.96
N VAL A 515 -13.75 16.97 16.25
CA VAL A 515 -14.89 17.33 17.13
C VAL A 515 -15.73 18.51 16.64
N SER A 516 -15.17 19.35 15.75
CA SER A 516 -15.88 20.46 15.11
C SER A 516 -16.66 20.07 13.84
N GLU A 517 -16.45 18.85 13.32
CA GLU A 517 -17.04 18.32 12.09
C GLU A 517 -18.25 17.43 12.40
N ALA A 518 -18.12 16.54 13.39
CA ALA A 518 -19.17 15.62 13.83
C ALA A 518 -19.09 15.28 15.33
N SER A 519 -20.19 14.79 15.89
CA SER A 519 -20.24 14.17 17.22
C SER A 519 -20.37 12.65 17.08
N ILE A 520 -19.58 11.89 17.84
CA ILE A 520 -19.58 10.43 17.82
C ILE A 520 -20.70 9.85 18.68
N GLU A 521 -21.30 8.75 18.24
CA GLU A 521 -22.25 7.97 19.04
C GLU A 521 -21.53 7.05 20.05
N SER A 522 -22.29 6.47 20.99
CA SER A 522 -21.74 5.54 22.00
C SER A 522 -21.17 4.24 21.41
N ASN A 523 -21.47 3.94 20.14
CA ASN A 523 -20.89 2.81 19.42
C ASN A 523 -19.46 3.07 18.92
N GLY A 524 -18.98 4.32 18.92
CA GLY A 524 -17.60 4.66 18.58
C GLY A 524 -17.25 4.69 17.09
N TRP A 525 -18.21 4.52 16.17
CA TRP A 525 -17.93 4.53 14.71
C TRP A 525 -18.99 5.24 13.86
N VAL A 526 -20.16 5.56 14.43
CA VAL A 526 -21.17 6.40 13.79
C VAL A 526 -20.99 7.85 14.21
N TYR A 527 -20.91 8.74 13.23
CA TYR A 527 -20.66 10.16 13.41
C TYR A 527 -21.85 10.98 12.91
N ASN A 528 -22.43 11.79 13.81
CA ASN A 528 -23.53 12.70 13.51
C ASN A 528 -22.98 14.06 13.07
N CYS A 529 -23.36 14.51 11.87
CA CYS A 529 -22.84 15.73 11.26
C CYS A 529 -23.19 16.99 12.07
N LEU A 530 -22.20 17.84 12.34
CA LEU A 530 -22.39 19.14 13.03
C LEU A 530 -22.41 20.34 12.07
N LYS A 531 -21.95 20.16 10.83
CA LYS A 531 -21.92 21.16 9.76
C LYS A 531 -22.52 20.57 8.47
N GLY A 532 -23.10 21.43 7.62
CA GLY A 532 -23.90 20.98 6.47
C GLY A 532 -25.32 20.59 6.90
N ASP A 533 -25.80 19.45 6.42
CA ASP A 533 -27.05 18.84 6.88
C ASP A 533 -26.83 18.08 8.20
N THR A 534 -27.19 18.71 9.31
CA THR A 534 -27.09 18.15 10.66
C THR A 534 -28.05 16.99 10.94
N SER A 535 -28.89 16.60 9.97
CA SER A 535 -29.72 15.38 10.06
C SER A 535 -29.03 14.14 9.48
N ARG A 536 -27.90 14.31 8.80
CA ARG A 536 -27.09 13.20 8.27
C ARG A 536 -26.15 12.64 9.34
N SER A 537 -25.86 11.35 9.20
CA SER A 537 -24.81 10.65 9.92
C SER A 537 -23.98 9.81 8.95
N ALA A 538 -22.76 9.51 9.33
CA ALA A 538 -21.85 8.68 8.54
C ALA A 538 -21.25 7.57 9.40
N GLY A 539 -21.17 6.36 8.84
CA GLY A 539 -20.39 5.25 9.41
C GLY A 539 -18.95 5.37 8.93
N GLN A 540 -18.00 5.46 9.85
CA GLN A 540 -16.57 5.49 9.53
C GLN A 540 -16.00 4.08 9.48
N PHE A 541 -15.33 3.73 8.39
CA PHE A 541 -14.68 2.45 8.17
C PHE A 541 -13.21 2.68 7.84
N PRO A 542 -12.26 2.20 8.67
CA PRO A 542 -10.88 2.06 8.20
C PRO A 542 -10.87 1.07 7.02
N ILE A 543 -10.19 1.40 5.94
CA ILE A 543 -10.12 0.54 4.74
C ILE A 543 -8.74 -0.07 4.52
N ALA A 544 -7.71 0.60 5.03
CA ALA A 544 -6.31 0.19 4.98
C ALA A 544 -5.54 0.98 6.04
N ALA A 545 -4.32 0.52 6.33
CA ALA A 545 -3.35 1.26 7.11
C ALA A 545 -2.26 1.83 6.20
N ASP A 546 -1.91 3.09 6.44
CA ASP A 546 -0.86 3.84 5.77
C ASP A 546 0.24 4.13 6.80
N GLY A 547 1.50 4.00 6.38
CA GLY A 547 2.65 4.14 7.27
C GLY A 547 3.73 4.99 6.63
N LEU A 548 4.29 5.93 7.38
CA LEU A 548 5.49 6.68 6.99
C LEU A 548 6.75 6.03 7.56
N SER A 549 7.70 5.75 6.68
CA SER A 549 9.01 5.22 7.08
C SER A 549 10.00 6.36 7.24
N VAL A 550 10.55 6.52 8.44
CA VAL A 550 11.80 7.27 8.63
C VAL A 550 12.93 6.31 8.28
N VAL A 551 13.84 6.72 7.40
CA VAL A 551 14.85 5.86 6.80
C VAL A 551 16.23 6.50 6.82
N VAL A 552 17.24 5.65 6.83
CA VAL A 552 18.66 6.02 6.71
C VAL A 552 19.34 5.07 5.73
N LYS A 553 20.50 5.47 5.21
CA LYS A 553 21.31 4.61 4.35
C LYS A 553 21.76 3.35 5.10
N LYS A 554 21.46 2.18 4.55
CA LYS A 554 21.84 0.90 5.15
C LYS A 554 23.37 0.76 5.22
N GLY A 555 23.88 0.48 6.42
CA GLY A 555 25.31 0.42 6.70
C GLY A 555 26.02 1.78 6.72
N GLY A 556 25.28 2.88 6.58
CA GLY A 556 25.78 4.25 6.73
C GLY A 556 26.09 4.61 8.18
N ALA A 557 26.69 5.78 8.39
CA ALA A 557 27.05 6.27 9.71
C ALA A 557 25.83 6.56 10.60
N ALA A 558 24.77 7.13 10.02
CA ALA A 558 23.48 7.33 10.69
C ALA A 558 22.84 6.00 11.12
N ASP A 559 22.82 4.99 10.24
CA ASP A 559 22.30 3.64 10.53
C ASP A 559 23.04 2.95 11.69
N ILE A 560 24.37 3.03 11.70
CA ILE A 560 25.18 2.46 12.79
C ILE A 560 24.90 3.18 14.11
N CYS A 561 24.77 4.51 14.09
CA CYS A 561 24.45 5.32 15.27
C CYS A 561 23.08 4.95 15.85
N ILE A 562 22.03 5.04 15.03
CA ILE A 562 20.64 4.81 15.46
C ILE A 562 20.44 3.37 15.95
N ASN A 563 20.99 2.38 15.25
CA ASN A 563 20.91 0.98 15.71
C ASN A 563 21.63 0.76 17.05
N GLY A 564 22.71 1.52 17.31
CA GLY A 564 23.39 1.52 18.61
C GLY A 564 22.53 2.08 19.74
N MET A 565 21.64 3.03 19.42
CA MET A 565 20.66 3.62 20.35
C MET A 565 19.40 2.76 20.52
N GLY A 566 19.10 1.89 19.55
CA GLY A 566 17.87 1.08 19.49
C GLY A 566 16.70 1.75 18.76
N GLY A 567 16.85 2.99 18.31
CA GLY A 567 15.83 3.78 17.62
C GLY A 567 15.84 5.26 18.05
N LEU A 568 14.87 6.03 17.58
CA LEU A 568 14.67 7.44 17.93
C LEU A 568 13.34 7.67 18.66
N THR A 569 13.29 8.64 19.57
CA THR A 569 12.01 9.11 20.13
C THR A 569 11.34 10.11 19.19
N THR A 570 10.03 10.31 19.32
CA THR A 570 9.29 11.35 18.57
C THR A 570 9.89 12.74 18.80
N ASP A 571 10.29 13.06 20.03
CA ASP A 571 10.99 14.32 20.35
C ASP A 571 12.34 14.45 19.65
N GLN A 572 13.11 13.37 19.49
CA GLN A 572 14.36 13.40 18.75
C GLN A 572 14.11 13.65 17.26
N VAL A 573 13.10 13.01 16.66
CA VAL A 573 12.73 13.24 15.26
C VAL A 573 12.23 14.66 15.05
N ARG A 574 11.38 15.18 15.95
CA ARG A 574 10.92 16.57 15.91
C ARG A 574 12.10 17.54 15.93
N TRP A 575 13.07 17.35 16.83
CA TRP A 575 14.26 18.20 16.87
C TRP A 575 15.12 18.08 15.59
N ILE A 576 15.24 16.88 15.02
CA ILE A 576 15.96 16.67 13.76
C ILE A 576 15.34 17.46 12.61
N TYR A 577 14.01 17.61 12.56
CA TYR A 577 13.33 18.19 11.41
C TYR A 577 12.85 19.64 11.60
N SER A 578 12.54 20.06 12.83
CA SER A 578 11.94 21.37 13.14
C SER A 578 12.91 22.54 12.96
N ASP A 579 12.39 23.68 12.49
CA ASP A 579 13.09 24.97 12.40
C ASP A 579 13.13 25.75 13.73
N TYR A 580 12.38 25.29 14.74
CA TYR A 580 12.38 25.87 16.07
C TYR A 580 13.68 25.55 16.81
N ASN A 581 14.21 26.53 17.55
CA ASN A 581 15.32 26.26 18.47
C ASN A 581 14.86 25.50 19.71
N ALA A 582 15.80 24.96 20.49
CA ALA A 582 15.49 24.18 21.69
C ALA A 582 14.57 24.92 22.70
N ALA A 583 14.67 26.26 22.80
CA ALA A 583 13.82 27.02 23.73
C ALA A 583 12.37 27.14 23.25
N GLU A 584 12.16 27.26 21.94
CA GLU A 584 10.84 27.26 21.31
C GLU A 584 10.19 25.88 21.40
N LEU A 585 10.94 24.81 21.12
CA LEU A 585 10.48 23.43 21.28
C LEU A 585 10.02 23.12 22.72
N VAL A 586 10.81 23.51 23.73
CA VAL A 586 10.41 23.34 25.14
C VAL A 586 9.12 24.11 25.46
N ALA A 587 8.92 25.29 24.85
CA ALA A 587 7.71 26.08 25.07
C ALA A 587 6.45 25.42 24.48
N THR A 588 6.61 24.54 23.50
CA THR A 588 5.53 23.79 22.82
C THR A 588 5.44 22.33 23.26
N GLY A 589 6.13 21.95 24.34
CA GLY A 589 5.95 20.66 25.01
C GLY A 589 7.00 19.59 24.71
N TRP A 590 8.12 19.93 24.08
CA TRP A 590 9.24 19.02 23.81
C TRP A 590 10.02 18.61 25.06
N ASP A 591 10.39 17.33 25.18
CA ASP A 591 11.23 16.83 26.28
C ASP A 591 12.72 17.16 26.07
N SER A 592 13.21 18.10 26.89
CA SER A 592 14.63 18.49 26.88
C SER A 592 15.62 17.37 27.22
N MET A 593 15.18 16.24 27.79
CA MET A 593 16.04 15.08 28.03
C MET A 593 16.29 14.25 26.77
N ALA A 594 15.58 14.51 25.67
CA ALA A 594 15.74 13.81 24.40
C ALA A 594 17.14 14.01 23.75
N LEU A 595 17.86 15.08 24.13
CA LEU A 595 19.22 15.39 23.68
C LEU A 595 20.21 15.40 24.87
N PRO A 596 20.66 14.24 25.35
CA PRO A 596 21.50 14.15 26.53
C PRO A 596 22.87 14.82 26.36
N ASN A 597 23.33 15.04 25.12
CA ASN A 597 24.62 15.64 24.79
C ASN A 597 24.51 16.95 23.99
N SER A 598 23.37 17.65 24.06
CA SER A 598 23.19 18.92 23.36
C SER A 598 24.29 19.94 23.70
N ASP A 599 24.82 20.60 22.67
CA ASP A 599 25.79 21.69 22.82
C ASP A 599 25.12 23.09 22.85
N ASN A 600 23.77 23.14 22.73
CA ASN A 600 22.92 24.33 22.60
C ASN A 600 23.24 25.21 21.38
N ASN A 601 23.80 24.62 20.32
CA ASN A 601 24.04 25.31 19.06
C ASN A 601 23.01 24.90 18.00
N ASP A 602 21.87 25.58 17.96
CA ASP A 602 20.79 25.29 17.00
C ASP A 602 21.14 25.65 15.52
N ALA A 603 22.38 26.05 15.22
CA ALA A 603 22.82 26.32 13.84
C ALA A 603 23.32 25.06 13.11
N THR A 604 23.60 23.99 13.85
CA THR A 604 24.10 22.70 13.36
C THR A 604 23.55 21.60 14.24
N HIS A 605 23.02 20.53 13.67
CA HIS A 605 22.56 19.38 14.44
C HIS A 605 23.47 18.19 14.19
N LEU A 606 24.17 17.74 15.23
CA LEU A 606 25.14 16.66 15.11
C LEU A 606 24.59 15.33 15.64
N TRP A 607 24.92 14.23 14.97
CA TRP A 607 24.58 12.88 15.47
C TRP A 607 25.11 12.62 16.89
N SER A 608 26.25 13.21 17.26
CA SER A 608 26.83 13.08 18.61
C SER A 608 26.03 13.76 19.74
N GLU A 609 25.06 14.62 19.41
CA GLU A 609 24.16 15.25 20.40
C GLU A 609 23.08 14.27 20.89
N LEU A 610 22.67 13.35 20.02
CA LEU A 610 21.72 12.28 20.33
C LEU A 610 22.37 11.21 21.23
N ASP A 611 23.57 10.77 20.88
CA ASP A 611 24.39 9.87 21.70
C ASP A 611 25.89 10.11 21.48
N VAL A 612 26.68 10.11 22.56
CA VAL A 612 28.12 10.41 22.52
C VAL A 612 28.94 9.40 21.71
N THR A 613 28.39 8.22 21.43
CA THR A 613 29.03 7.19 20.60
C THR A 613 28.83 7.41 19.10
N CYS A 614 27.88 8.27 18.73
CA CYS A 614 27.59 8.63 17.34
C CYS A 614 28.64 9.58 16.76
N PRO A 615 28.77 9.65 15.42
CA PRO A 615 29.73 10.54 14.77
C PRO A 615 29.42 12.02 15.07
N SER A 616 30.46 12.85 15.17
CA SER A 616 30.30 14.32 15.17
C SER A 616 30.15 14.84 13.75
N ALA A 617 29.16 14.33 13.03
CA ALA A 617 28.79 14.71 11.67
C ALA A 617 27.43 15.40 11.68
N GLU A 618 27.24 16.34 10.76
CA GLU A 618 25.98 17.07 10.58
C GLU A 618 24.88 16.13 10.08
N ILE A 619 23.71 16.20 10.70
CA ILE A 619 22.52 15.47 10.29
C ILE A 619 21.95 16.15 9.04
N LYS A 620 22.02 15.44 7.92
CA LYS A 620 21.41 15.86 6.65
C LYS A 620 19.99 15.33 6.56
N ILE A 621 19.03 16.20 6.32
CA ILE A 621 17.62 15.83 6.25
C ILE A 621 17.11 15.83 4.81
N ALA A 622 16.35 14.80 4.47
CA ALA A 622 15.63 14.70 3.20
C ALA A 622 14.19 14.23 3.41
N GLY A 623 13.35 14.36 2.38
CA GLY A 623 11.97 13.90 2.43
C GLY A 623 11.11 14.48 1.31
N ALA A 624 9.81 14.25 1.40
CA ALA A 624 8.86 14.77 0.44
C ALA A 624 8.78 16.30 0.45
N ASP A 625 8.44 16.94 -0.67
CA ASP A 625 8.21 18.39 -0.70
C ASP A 625 6.77 18.77 -0.29
N SER A 626 6.49 20.08 -0.26
CA SER A 626 5.21 20.62 0.21
C SER A 626 4.00 20.28 -0.69
N GLU A 627 4.22 19.70 -1.87
CA GLU A 627 3.14 19.28 -2.77
C GLU A 627 2.68 17.83 -2.47
N SER A 628 3.43 17.11 -1.62
CA SER A 628 3.14 15.72 -1.24
C SER A 628 2.27 15.58 0.00
N GLY A 629 1.27 14.69 -0.03
CA GLY A 629 0.49 14.31 1.16
C GLY A 629 1.33 13.62 2.26
N THR A 630 2.47 13.05 1.89
CA THR A 630 3.49 12.51 2.83
C THR A 630 4.08 13.63 3.68
N TYR A 631 4.35 14.79 3.09
CA TYR A 631 4.85 15.98 3.79
C TYR A 631 3.84 16.49 4.80
N GLU A 632 2.56 16.65 4.39
CA GLU A 632 1.50 17.11 5.29
C GLU A 632 1.35 16.19 6.51
N PHE A 633 1.33 14.88 6.28
CA PHE A 633 1.17 13.93 7.38
C PHE A 633 2.39 13.89 8.31
N PHE A 634 3.62 13.92 7.77
CA PHE A 634 4.81 13.95 8.60
C PHE A 634 4.86 15.21 9.46
N MET A 635 4.48 16.36 8.91
CA MET A 635 4.34 17.60 9.67
C MET A 635 3.33 17.44 10.81
N ASP A 636 2.12 16.96 10.53
CA ASP A 636 1.08 16.77 11.55
C ASP A 636 1.50 15.76 12.64
N ALA A 637 2.22 14.71 12.26
CA ALA A 637 2.64 13.65 13.18
C ALA A 637 3.84 14.07 14.06
N MET A 638 4.81 14.80 13.51
CA MET A 638 6.08 15.09 14.18
C MET A 638 6.20 16.53 14.72
N LEU A 639 5.58 17.52 14.07
CA LEU A 639 5.72 18.93 14.42
C LEU A 639 4.47 19.41 15.18
N SER A 640 4.55 19.42 16.52
CA SER A 640 3.37 19.65 17.37
C SER A 640 2.79 21.07 17.31
N ASP A 641 3.49 22.03 16.70
CA ASP A 641 3.07 23.43 16.58
C ASP A 641 3.00 23.91 15.11
N ALA A 642 2.84 22.97 14.16
CA ALA A 642 2.76 23.26 12.72
C ALA A 642 1.69 24.31 12.36
N GLU A 643 0.53 24.30 13.03
CA GLU A 643 -0.54 25.28 12.81
C GLU A 643 -0.15 26.73 13.18
N ASN A 644 0.91 26.92 13.99
CA ASN A 644 1.40 28.23 14.41
C ASN A 644 2.74 28.62 13.76
N GLY A 645 3.20 27.86 12.76
CA GLY A 645 4.34 28.20 11.92
C GLY A 645 5.63 27.41 12.17
N GLU A 646 5.59 26.34 12.98
CA GLU A 646 6.68 25.35 13.02
C GLU A 646 6.76 24.63 11.66
N ILE A 647 7.94 24.67 11.03
CA ILE A 647 8.18 24.08 9.70
C ILE A 647 9.50 23.29 9.69
N PHE A 648 9.84 22.71 8.53
CA PHE A 648 11.12 22.06 8.36
C PHE A 648 12.28 23.06 8.33
N ASP A 649 13.38 22.71 8.98
CA ASP A 649 14.58 23.53 9.04
C ASP A 649 15.34 23.57 7.70
N SER A 650 14.93 24.50 6.85
CA SER A 650 15.61 24.80 5.58
C SER A 650 16.86 25.67 5.75
N ASN A 651 17.14 26.18 6.96
CA ASN A 651 18.26 27.09 7.21
C ASN A 651 19.57 26.38 7.56
N ARG A 652 19.58 25.04 7.53
CA ARG A 652 20.76 24.22 7.78
C ARG A 652 21.88 24.45 6.77
N PRO A 653 23.15 24.15 7.13
CA PRO A 653 24.27 24.25 6.21
C PRO A 653 24.04 23.53 4.86
N ASP A 654 23.37 22.38 4.89
CA ASP A 654 23.03 21.55 3.73
C ASP A 654 21.53 21.65 3.31
N GLY A 655 20.73 22.44 4.04
CA GLY A 655 19.30 22.62 3.80
C GLY A 655 18.42 21.38 4.02
N TYR A 656 17.16 21.48 3.60
CA TYR A 656 16.23 20.36 3.47
C TYR A 656 16.23 19.91 2.00
N THR A 657 16.71 18.68 1.73
CA THR A 657 16.67 18.13 0.36
C THR A 657 15.33 17.47 0.14
N ASN A 658 14.50 18.07 -0.71
CA ASN A 658 13.16 17.59 -0.96
C ASN A 658 12.82 17.44 -2.43
N SER A 659 11.85 16.56 -2.69
CA SER A 659 11.30 16.32 -4.01
C SER A 659 9.90 15.71 -3.87
N ALA A 660 9.03 15.95 -4.83
CA ALA A 660 7.81 15.18 -5.02
C ALA A 660 8.13 13.73 -5.42
N GLU A 661 9.30 13.48 -6.02
CA GLU A 661 9.76 12.15 -6.43
C GLU A 661 10.53 11.46 -5.29
N ASP A 662 9.97 10.38 -4.74
CA ASP A 662 10.61 9.61 -3.67
C ASP A 662 11.97 9.01 -4.10
N GLU A 663 12.19 8.77 -5.41
CA GLU A 663 13.47 8.24 -5.92
C GLU A 663 14.62 9.22 -5.73
N VAL A 664 14.34 10.52 -5.89
CA VAL A 664 15.33 11.59 -5.63
C VAL A 664 15.74 11.57 -4.16
N VAL A 665 14.78 11.35 -3.26
CA VAL A 665 15.05 11.21 -1.81
C VAL A 665 15.93 9.98 -1.55
N VAL A 666 15.60 8.82 -2.13
CA VAL A 666 16.40 7.59 -1.98
C VAL A 666 17.83 7.76 -2.50
N ASN A 667 18.00 8.31 -3.70
CA ASN A 667 19.31 8.55 -4.32
C ASN A 667 20.16 9.51 -3.48
N TYR A 668 19.54 10.52 -2.88
CA TYR A 668 20.21 11.41 -1.93
C TYR A 668 20.68 10.66 -0.68
N LEU A 669 19.81 9.84 -0.08
CA LEU A 669 20.16 9.05 1.10
C LEU A 669 21.30 8.06 0.81
N GLU A 670 21.26 7.37 -0.32
CA GLU A 670 22.33 6.45 -0.73
C GLU A 670 23.68 7.15 -0.93
N SER A 671 23.67 8.41 -1.34
CA SER A 671 24.88 9.19 -1.56
C SER A 671 25.46 9.79 -0.28
N ASN A 672 24.73 9.76 0.84
CA ASN A 672 25.09 10.43 2.09
C ASN A 672 25.01 9.50 3.31
N ASP A 673 26.16 9.12 3.87
CA ASP A 673 26.20 8.19 5.02
C ASP A 673 25.61 8.77 6.32
N ASP A 674 25.52 10.09 6.44
CA ASP A 674 25.05 10.82 7.63
C ASP A 674 23.62 11.39 7.47
N SER A 675 22.89 11.00 6.42
CA SER A 675 21.54 11.52 6.15
C SER A 675 20.42 10.66 6.72
N ILE A 676 19.31 11.31 7.03
CA ILE A 676 18.02 10.74 7.42
C ILE A 676 16.92 11.31 6.53
N GLY A 677 15.97 10.46 6.13
CA GLY A 677 14.85 10.84 5.28
C GLY A 677 13.53 10.24 5.74
N TYR A 678 12.44 10.64 5.11
CA TYR A 678 11.14 10.00 5.29
C TYR A 678 10.37 9.92 3.97
N PHE A 679 9.56 8.87 3.81
CA PHE A 679 8.59 8.67 2.72
C PHE A 679 7.64 7.51 3.06
N GLY A 680 6.69 7.20 2.17
CA GLY A 680 5.70 6.14 2.37
C GLY A 680 6.31 4.74 2.57
N TYR A 681 5.68 3.90 3.39
CA TYR A 681 6.13 2.55 3.70
C TYR A 681 6.32 1.66 2.47
N ALA A 682 5.44 1.80 1.46
CA ALA A 682 5.55 1.11 0.18
C ALA A 682 6.92 1.32 -0.48
N TYR A 683 7.38 2.58 -0.48
CA TYR A 683 8.63 2.97 -1.11
C TYR A 683 9.83 2.45 -0.32
N TYR A 684 9.73 2.39 1.01
CA TYR A 684 10.74 1.73 1.85
C TYR A 684 10.81 0.23 1.54
N LYS A 685 9.65 -0.44 1.45
CA LYS A 685 9.57 -1.88 1.13
C LYS A 685 10.29 -2.21 -0.18
N ALA A 686 10.20 -1.34 -1.19
CA ALA A 686 10.90 -1.50 -2.46
C ALA A 686 12.42 -1.29 -2.37
N ASN A 687 12.92 -0.56 -1.36
CA ASN A 687 14.32 -0.13 -1.23
C ASN A 687 15.02 -0.70 0.02
N GLN A 688 14.54 -1.81 0.58
CA GLN A 688 15.08 -2.41 1.82
C GLN A 688 16.50 -2.97 1.67
N ASP A 689 16.96 -3.19 0.45
CA ASP A 689 18.34 -3.58 0.14
C ASP A 689 19.32 -2.40 0.33
N LYS A 690 18.85 -1.17 0.10
CA LYS A 690 19.62 0.09 0.15
C LYS A 690 19.46 0.87 1.45
N LEU A 691 18.29 0.77 2.08
CA LEU A 691 17.91 1.60 3.23
C LEU A 691 17.54 0.76 4.46
N THR A 692 17.68 1.36 5.64
CA THR A 692 17.19 0.82 6.92
C THR A 692 16.10 1.74 7.45
N ALA A 693 14.93 1.20 7.81
CA ALA A 693 13.93 1.97 8.53
C ALA A 693 14.33 2.15 10.00
N VAL A 694 14.16 3.37 10.49
CA VAL A 694 14.42 3.79 11.86
C VAL A 694 13.25 3.36 12.74
N ALA A 695 13.54 2.63 13.82
CA ALA A 695 12.54 2.33 14.84
C ALA A 695 12.18 3.59 15.62
N ILE A 696 10.90 3.91 15.73
CA ILE A 696 10.38 5.06 16.45
C ILE A 696 9.74 4.61 17.75
N LYS A 697 10.03 5.33 18.84
CA LYS A 697 9.45 5.07 20.16
C LYS A 697 7.97 5.46 20.15
N ASN A 698 7.09 4.48 20.31
CA ASN A 698 5.65 4.70 20.41
C ASN A 698 5.23 5.13 21.83
N ASP A 699 3.95 5.42 22.01
CA ASP A 699 3.38 5.89 23.30
C ASP A 699 3.49 4.85 24.43
N ALA A 700 3.54 3.56 24.08
CA ALA A 700 3.80 2.47 25.02
C ALA A 700 5.28 2.37 25.44
N GLY A 701 6.14 3.25 24.90
CA GLY A 701 7.56 3.32 25.20
C GLY A 701 8.43 2.32 24.45
N ASN A 702 7.87 1.60 23.48
CA ASN A 702 8.57 0.60 22.68
C ASN A 702 9.10 1.21 21.39
N TYR A 703 10.33 0.86 21.00
CA TYR A 703 10.87 1.21 19.69
C TYR A 703 10.34 0.24 18.63
N VAL A 704 9.55 0.75 17.70
CA VAL A 704 8.86 -0.03 16.67
C VAL A 704 9.28 0.47 15.29
N ALA A 705 9.69 -0.43 14.41
CA ALA A 705 9.96 -0.13 13.02
C ALA A 705 8.70 -0.35 12.16
N PRO A 706 8.57 0.31 11.00
CA PRO A 706 7.44 0.08 10.12
C PRO A 706 7.50 -1.35 9.55
N SER A 707 6.36 -2.04 9.64
CA SER A 707 6.09 -3.35 9.06
C SER A 707 4.60 -3.43 8.75
N PRO A 708 4.13 -4.40 7.95
CA PRO A 708 2.69 -4.53 7.69
C PRO A 708 1.92 -4.70 9.01
N THR A 709 2.40 -5.58 9.90
CA THR A 709 1.77 -5.80 11.20
C THR A 709 1.78 -4.53 12.05
N SER A 710 2.94 -3.88 12.25
CA SER A 710 3.03 -2.72 13.14
C SER A 710 2.31 -1.47 12.64
N VAL A 711 2.15 -1.33 11.32
CA VAL A 711 1.35 -0.26 10.70
C VAL A 711 -0.14 -0.58 10.83
N ALA A 712 -0.54 -1.84 10.60
CA ALA A 712 -1.95 -2.26 10.65
C ALA A 712 -2.52 -2.33 12.07
N ASP A 713 -1.74 -2.78 13.05
CA ASP A 713 -2.19 -2.91 14.45
C ASP A 713 -2.06 -1.60 15.25
N GLY A 714 -1.58 -0.53 14.62
CA GLY A 714 -1.37 0.79 15.22
C GLY A 714 -0.19 0.89 16.18
N THR A 715 0.61 -0.17 16.37
CA THR A 715 1.77 -0.13 17.28
C THR A 715 2.89 0.80 16.79
N TYR A 716 2.90 1.15 15.51
CA TYR A 716 3.81 2.11 14.89
C TYR A 716 3.29 3.58 14.96
N ASN A 717 2.44 3.91 15.92
CA ASN A 717 2.02 5.29 16.20
C ASN A 717 3.24 6.18 16.59
N PRO A 718 3.32 7.46 16.15
CA PRO A 718 2.35 8.21 15.35
C PRO A 718 2.55 8.18 13.84
N LEU A 719 3.46 7.34 13.33
CA LEU A 719 3.78 7.28 11.91
C LEU A 719 2.97 6.22 11.13
N GLY A 720 2.24 5.34 11.83
CA GLY A 720 1.16 4.53 11.28
C GLY A 720 -0.20 5.19 11.51
N ARG A 721 -1.08 5.13 10.50
CA ARG A 721 -2.47 5.61 10.60
C ARG A 721 -3.40 4.72 9.79
N PHE A 722 -4.67 4.72 10.15
CA PHE A 722 -5.71 4.22 9.25
C PHE A 722 -6.12 5.31 8.27
N ILE A 723 -6.51 4.87 7.08
CA ILE A 723 -7.26 5.67 6.12
C ILE A 723 -8.70 5.17 6.05
N TYR A 724 -9.65 6.07 5.82
CA TYR A 724 -11.06 5.82 6.10
C TYR A 724 -11.96 6.15 4.90
N MET A 725 -12.96 5.30 4.68
CA MET A 725 -14.17 5.62 3.94
C MET A 725 -15.31 5.90 4.91
N ASN A 726 -16.01 7.02 4.72
CA ASN A 726 -17.12 7.42 5.56
C ASN A 726 -18.41 7.34 4.76
N LEU A 727 -19.25 6.35 5.04
CA LEU A 727 -20.47 6.07 4.28
C LEU A 727 -21.65 6.84 4.86
N ASN A 728 -22.37 7.59 4.04
CA ASN A 728 -23.61 8.23 4.44
C ASN A 728 -24.64 7.18 4.89
N ILE A 729 -25.16 7.32 6.11
CA ILE A 729 -26.18 6.41 6.65
C ILE A 729 -27.55 6.81 6.10
N ASN A 730 -27.80 6.35 4.88
CA ASN A 730 -29.09 6.42 4.21
C ASN A 730 -29.40 5.06 3.58
N PRO A 731 -30.62 4.50 3.74
CA PRO A 731 -30.97 3.20 3.18
C PRO A 731 -30.66 3.02 1.68
N THR A 732 -30.82 4.07 0.87
CA THR A 732 -30.59 4.01 -0.58
C THR A 732 -29.10 4.02 -0.89
N ASP A 733 -28.36 4.92 -0.25
CA ASP A 733 -26.91 5.03 -0.44
C ASP A 733 -26.21 3.76 0.06
N LEU A 734 -26.57 3.29 1.26
CA LEU A 734 -26.00 2.07 1.85
C LEU A 734 -26.28 0.81 1.02
N ALA A 735 -27.44 0.72 0.37
CA ALA A 735 -27.72 -0.41 -0.52
C ALA A 735 -26.74 -0.48 -1.70
N MET A 736 -26.16 0.65 -2.12
CA MET A 736 -25.15 0.72 -3.18
C MET A 736 -23.71 0.66 -2.63
N THR A 737 -23.44 1.35 -1.53
CA THR A 737 -22.06 1.51 -1.02
C THR A 737 -21.57 0.34 -0.18
N LEU A 738 -22.45 -0.41 0.50
CA LEU A 738 -22.01 -1.57 1.30
C LEU A 738 -21.41 -2.69 0.44
N PRO A 739 -22.00 -3.11 -0.70
CA PRO A 739 -21.36 -4.09 -1.58
C PRO A 739 -19.98 -3.66 -2.10
N PHE A 740 -19.82 -2.36 -2.41
CA PHE A 740 -18.53 -1.80 -2.83
C PHE A 740 -17.49 -1.85 -1.69
N LEU A 741 -17.90 -1.53 -0.47
CA LEU A 741 -17.03 -1.61 0.71
C LEU A 741 -16.69 -3.08 1.08
N GLU A 742 -17.63 -4.01 0.96
CA GLU A 742 -17.40 -5.45 1.13
C GLU A 742 -16.40 -6.01 0.12
N PHE A 743 -16.51 -5.58 -1.14
CA PHE A 743 -15.53 -5.89 -2.16
C PHE A 743 -14.13 -5.43 -1.73
N GLY A 744 -14.03 -4.23 -1.16
CA GLY A 744 -12.78 -3.70 -0.63
C GLY A 744 -12.11 -4.57 0.45
N PHE A 745 -12.90 -5.26 1.27
CA PHE A 745 -12.43 -6.19 2.30
C PHE A 745 -12.31 -7.66 1.83
N SER A 746 -12.48 -7.91 0.53
CA SER A 746 -12.23 -9.23 -0.04
C SER A 746 -10.73 -9.44 -0.31
N ASP A 747 -10.31 -10.69 -0.52
CA ASP A 747 -8.93 -11.02 -0.93
C ASP A 747 -8.48 -10.22 -2.18
N VAL A 748 -9.45 -9.93 -3.06
CA VAL A 748 -9.23 -9.07 -4.23
C VAL A 748 -8.96 -7.64 -3.79
N GLY A 749 -9.83 -7.06 -2.95
CA GLY A 749 -9.66 -5.70 -2.43
C GLY A 749 -8.35 -5.52 -1.66
N ASP A 750 -7.96 -6.50 -0.85
CA ASP A 750 -6.67 -6.51 -0.13
C ASP A 750 -5.48 -6.50 -1.10
N SER A 751 -5.53 -7.29 -2.16
CA SER A 751 -4.49 -7.29 -3.19
C SER A 751 -4.33 -5.91 -3.82
N LEU A 752 -5.44 -5.18 -4.04
CA LEU A 752 -5.43 -3.81 -4.55
C LEU A 752 -4.87 -2.81 -3.53
N VAL A 753 -5.16 -2.99 -2.24
CA VAL A 753 -4.59 -2.16 -1.15
C VAL A 753 -3.06 -2.30 -1.12
N GLU A 754 -2.56 -3.54 -1.15
CA GLU A 754 -1.11 -3.82 -1.18
C GLU A 754 -0.44 -3.24 -2.42
N GLN A 755 -1.15 -3.25 -3.56
CA GLN A 755 -0.64 -2.74 -4.82
C GLN A 755 -0.45 -1.23 -4.83
N VAL A 756 -1.38 -0.50 -4.19
CA VAL A 756 -1.23 0.95 -3.92
C VAL A 756 -0.09 1.22 -2.94
N GLY A 757 0.35 0.21 -2.20
CA GLY A 757 1.43 0.31 -1.23
C GLY A 757 0.98 0.52 0.22
N TYR A 758 -0.33 0.45 0.45
CA TYR A 758 -0.90 0.44 1.79
C TYR A 758 -0.90 -0.98 2.37
N VAL A 759 -1.24 -1.08 3.65
CA VAL A 759 -1.34 -2.34 4.35
C VAL A 759 -2.82 -2.71 4.52
N PRO A 760 -3.26 -3.88 4.02
CA PRO A 760 -4.63 -4.34 4.19
C PRO A 760 -4.95 -4.62 5.66
N LEU A 761 -6.19 -4.36 6.07
CA LEU A 761 -6.60 -4.57 7.46
C LEU A 761 -6.64 -6.05 7.85
N THR A 762 -6.76 -6.97 6.89
CA THR A 762 -6.66 -8.42 7.15
C THR A 762 -5.30 -8.82 7.72
N ALA A 763 -4.22 -8.10 7.41
CA ALA A 763 -2.89 -8.33 7.97
C ALA A 763 -2.80 -8.00 9.47
N GLY A 764 -3.64 -7.07 9.96
CA GLY A 764 -3.78 -6.71 11.38
C GLY A 764 -4.93 -7.40 12.10
N GLY A 765 -5.87 -8.00 11.35
CA GLY A 765 -7.03 -8.68 11.88
C GLY A 765 -8.32 -7.84 12.01
N ASP A 766 -8.28 -6.58 11.60
CA ASP A 766 -9.39 -5.65 11.83
C ASP A 766 -10.52 -5.75 10.80
N ALA A 767 -10.26 -6.33 9.62
CA ALA A 767 -11.25 -6.44 8.54
C ALA A 767 -12.54 -7.17 8.98
N SER A 768 -12.43 -8.17 9.85
CA SER A 768 -13.60 -8.90 10.35
C SER A 768 -14.56 -8.02 11.17
N MET A 769 -14.04 -7.03 11.92
CA MET A 769 -14.88 -6.08 12.64
C MET A 769 -15.63 -5.15 11.68
N GLU A 770 -14.96 -4.72 10.60
CA GLU A 770 -15.58 -3.86 9.59
C GLU A 770 -16.69 -4.60 8.82
N ILE A 771 -16.48 -5.88 8.49
CA ILE A 771 -17.53 -6.75 7.92
C ILE A 771 -18.74 -6.88 8.87
N GLN A 772 -18.53 -6.89 10.19
CA GLN A 772 -19.63 -6.90 11.15
C GLN A 772 -20.38 -5.56 11.21
N ARG A 773 -19.65 -4.43 11.15
CA ARG A 773 -20.27 -3.09 11.05
C ARG A 773 -21.06 -2.93 9.75
N ILE A 774 -20.54 -3.44 8.64
CA ILE A 774 -21.26 -3.56 7.36
C ILE A 774 -22.53 -4.38 7.52
N THR A 775 -22.43 -5.57 8.14
CA THR A 775 -23.57 -6.44 8.42
C THR A 775 -24.63 -5.72 9.26
N LYS A 776 -24.20 -4.94 10.26
CA LYS A 776 -25.10 -4.11 11.08
C LYS A 776 -25.79 -3.03 10.25
N LEU A 777 -25.08 -2.34 9.36
CA LEU A 777 -25.70 -1.35 8.47
C LEU A 777 -26.71 -1.99 7.50
N TYR A 778 -26.38 -3.15 6.93
CA TYR A 778 -27.34 -3.92 6.15
C TYR A 778 -28.59 -4.24 6.96
N HIS A 779 -28.40 -4.81 8.14
CA HIS A 779 -29.50 -5.17 9.02
C HIS A 779 -30.35 -3.95 9.39
N ASP A 780 -29.75 -2.85 9.81
CA ASP A 780 -30.48 -1.72 10.39
C ASP A 780 -31.17 -0.86 9.32
N HIS A 781 -30.58 -0.76 8.12
CA HIS A 781 -31.02 0.20 7.11
C HIS A 781 -31.45 -0.39 5.77
N VAL A 782 -30.94 -1.57 5.37
CA VAL A 782 -31.12 -2.09 3.99
C VAL A 782 -32.05 -3.30 3.94
N TRP A 783 -31.85 -4.28 4.82
CA TRP A 783 -32.55 -5.56 4.78
C TRP A 783 -34.03 -5.45 5.11
N THR A 784 -34.83 -6.19 4.34
CA THR A 784 -36.23 -6.46 4.65
C THR A 784 -36.34 -7.37 5.88
N SER A 785 -37.49 -7.35 6.56
CA SER A 785 -37.73 -8.25 7.72
C SER A 785 -37.45 -9.73 7.40
N ALA A 786 -37.82 -10.20 6.20
CA ALA A 786 -37.57 -11.58 5.79
C ALA A 786 -36.07 -11.92 5.63
N GLN A 787 -35.24 -10.95 5.22
CA GLN A 787 -33.78 -11.14 5.13
C GLN A 787 -33.14 -11.16 6.52
N LYS A 788 -33.61 -10.30 7.45
CA LYS A 788 -33.18 -10.30 8.84
C LYS A 788 -33.46 -11.66 9.51
N ASP A 789 -34.67 -12.19 9.31
CA ASP A 789 -35.09 -13.49 9.83
C ASP A 789 -34.22 -14.64 9.28
N ALA A 790 -33.83 -14.59 8.00
CA ALA A 790 -33.05 -15.65 7.36
C ALA A 790 -31.57 -15.65 7.73
N TYR A 791 -31.00 -14.49 8.10
CA TYR A 791 -29.57 -14.35 8.37
C TYR A 791 -29.19 -14.84 9.77
N TRP A 792 -30.01 -14.51 10.78
CA TRP A 792 -29.71 -14.81 12.18
C TRP A 792 -30.32 -16.11 12.69
N CYS A 793 -31.27 -16.70 11.97
CA CYS A 793 -32.09 -17.80 12.49
C CYS A 793 -31.97 -19.06 11.62
N ALA A 794 -31.78 -20.20 12.27
CA ALA A 794 -32.01 -21.51 11.67
C ALA A 794 -33.42 -22.03 11.97
N SER A 795 -33.64 -23.34 11.81
CA SER A 795 -34.88 -24.00 12.20
C SER A 795 -35.14 -23.87 13.70
N ASP A 796 -36.43 -23.77 14.08
CA ASP A 796 -36.90 -23.74 15.47
C ASP A 796 -36.19 -24.78 16.35
N GLN A 797 -35.53 -24.32 17.41
CA GLN A 797 -34.75 -25.17 18.32
C GLN A 797 -34.68 -24.60 19.74
N THR A 798 -34.23 -25.42 20.69
CA THR A 798 -34.08 -25.03 22.09
C THR A 798 -32.61 -25.07 22.48
N ILE A 799 -32.08 -23.95 22.96
CA ILE A 799 -30.72 -23.86 23.51
C ILE A 799 -30.81 -23.84 25.03
N THR A 800 -30.07 -24.73 25.68
CA THR A 800 -30.03 -24.87 27.14
C THR A 800 -28.70 -24.36 27.69
N VAL A 801 -28.78 -23.45 28.65
CA VAL A 801 -27.61 -22.81 29.28
C VAL A 801 -27.72 -22.94 30.78
N ALA A 802 -26.62 -23.25 31.47
CA ALA A 802 -26.58 -23.15 32.92
C ALA A 802 -25.18 -22.92 33.47
N GLY A 803 -25.10 -22.30 34.65
CA GLY A 803 -23.82 -22.05 35.30
C GLY A 803 -23.79 -20.74 36.07
N SER A 804 -22.82 -19.86 35.82
CA SER A 804 -22.44 -18.76 36.70
C SER A 804 -23.46 -17.61 36.79
N SER A 805 -23.80 -17.19 38.01
CA SER A 805 -24.60 -16.00 38.30
C SER A 805 -23.98 -14.70 37.80
N THR A 806 -22.66 -14.65 37.59
CA THR A 806 -21.95 -13.53 36.97
C THR A 806 -22.22 -13.44 35.46
N VAL A 807 -22.31 -14.58 34.77
CA VAL A 807 -22.51 -14.59 33.30
C VAL A 807 -24.01 -14.56 32.94
N PHE A 808 -24.87 -14.93 33.89
CA PHE A 808 -26.33 -14.96 33.77
C PHE A 808 -26.97 -13.67 33.22
N PRO A 809 -26.55 -12.43 33.60
CA PRO A 809 -27.11 -11.21 33.03
C PRO A 809 -26.84 -11.06 31.53
N VAL A 810 -25.63 -11.40 31.07
CA VAL A 810 -25.28 -11.39 29.63
C VAL A 810 -26.13 -12.41 28.89
N MET A 811 -26.17 -13.65 29.39
CA MET A 811 -26.92 -14.72 28.75
C MET A 811 -28.41 -14.38 28.63
N ASN A 812 -29.02 -13.80 29.67
CA ASN A 812 -30.42 -13.38 29.62
C ASN A 812 -30.64 -12.22 28.65
N GLY A 813 -29.76 -11.23 28.65
CA GLY A 813 -29.86 -10.12 27.70
C GLY A 813 -29.79 -10.62 26.25
N TRP A 814 -28.88 -11.55 25.97
CA TRP A 814 -28.81 -12.21 24.66
C TRP A 814 -30.06 -13.04 24.38
N ALA A 815 -30.58 -13.80 25.34
CA ALA A 815 -31.80 -14.60 25.15
C ALA A 815 -33.05 -13.75 24.92
N ASP A 816 -33.20 -12.63 25.62
CA ASP A 816 -34.35 -11.71 25.49
C ASP A 816 -34.33 -11.03 24.12
N ALA A 817 -33.15 -10.68 23.61
CA ALA A 817 -32.98 -10.09 22.29
C ALA A 817 -33.11 -11.13 21.17
N TYR A 818 -32.61 -12.36 21.40
CA TYR A 818 -32.54 -13.40 20.38
C TYR A 818 -33.79 -14.30 20.29
N SER A 819 -34.49 -14.57 21.40
CA SER A 819 -35.60 -15.53 21.45
C SER A 819 -36.93 -14.99 22.02
N GLY A 820 -38.05 -15.54 21.56
CA GLY A 820 -39.41 -15.15 21.96
C GLY A 820 -40.20 -14.31 20.94
N THR A 821 -41.46 -14.01 21.26
CA THR A 821 -42.47 -13.52 20.29
C THR A 821 -42.17 -12.18 19.59
N ASN A 822 -41.24 -11.37 20.12
CA ASN A 822 -40.81 -10.08 19.56
C ASN A 822 -39.27 -9.97 19.44
N SER A 823 -38.59 -11.10 19.29
CA SER A 823 -37.13 -11.21 19.24
C SER A 823 -36.62 -11.40 17.81
N LEU A 824 -35.29 -11.42 17.64
CA LEU A 824 -34.62 -11.71 16.37
C LEU A 824 -35.02 -13.07 15.77
N CYS A 825 -35.12 -14.12 16.60
CA CYS A 825 -35.43 -15.48 16.17
C CYS A 825 -36.59 -16.08 16.99
N PRO A 826 -37.86 -15.76 16.65
CA PRO A 826 -39.03 -16.18 17.44
C PRO A 826 -39.23 -17.70 17.57
N GLY A 827 -38.66 -18.48 16.65
CA GLY A 827 -38.69 -19.94 16.66
C GLY A 827 -37.72 -20.58 17.66
N TYR A 828 -36.77 -19.81 18.19
CA TYR A 828 -35.82 -20.28 19.19
C TYR A 828 -36.42 -20.18 20.59
N THR A 829 -35.99 -21.08 21.47
CA THR A 829 -36.25 -20.99 22.91
C THR A 829 -34.92 -21.11 23.65
N LEU A 830 -34.52 -20.07 24.38
CA LEU A 830 -33.36 -20.14 25.26
C LEU A 830 -33.84 -20.36 26.70
N THR A 831 -33.31 -21.40 27.35
CA THR A 831 -33.56 -21.65 28.77
C THR A 831 -32.26 -21.50 29.53
N ILE A 832 -32.21 -20.50 30.41
CA ILE A 832 -31.01 -20.13 31.16
C ILE A 832 -31.27 -20.38 32.64
N GLU A 833 -30.39 -21.14 33.27
CA GLU A 833 -30.45 -21.42 34.70
C GLU A 833 -29.18 -20.92 35.39
N GLY A 834 -29.31 -19.96 36.32
CA GLY A 834 -28.19 -19.47 37.13
C GLY A 834 -27.67 -20.49 38.16
N GLY A 835 -26.59 -20.14 38.84
CA GLY A 835 -25.80 -21.04 39.70
C GLY A 835 -24.35 -20.56 39.84
N GLY A 836 -23.40 -21.49 39.99
CA GLY A 836 -21.95 -21.19 40.03
C GLY A 836 -21.18 -21.83 38.87
N SER A 837 -19.94 -21.40 38.65
CA SER A 837 -19.09 -21.90 37.55
C SER A 837 -18.91 -23.42 37.56
N GLY A 838 -18.78 -24.04 38.74
CA GLY A 838 -18.70 -25.50 38.86
C GLY A 838 -20.01 -26.25 38.53
N ALA A 839 -21.15 -25.56 38.55
CA ALA A 839 -22.42 -26.11 38.06
C ALA A 839 -22.45 -26.07 36.52
N GLY A 840 -21.99 -24.98 35.90
CA GLY A 840 -21.86 -24.87 34.44
C GLY A 840 -20.90 -25.92 33.87
N ALA A 841 -19.69 -25.99 34.41
CA ALA A 841 -18.68 -27.00 34.08
C ALA A 841 -19.22 -28.42 34.20
N GLY A 842 -19.89 -28.73 35.32
CA GLY A 842 -20.44 -30.06 35.53
C GLY A 842 -21.57 -30.40 34.57
N ARG A 843 -22.49 -29.47 34.31
CA ARG A 843 -23.68 -29.73 33.49
C ARG A 843 -23.36 -29.84 32.00
N VAL A 844 -22.41 -29.05 31.49
CA VAL A 844 -21.98 -29.21 30.08
C VAL A 844 -21.27 -30.56 29.86
N CYS A 845 -20.58 -31.08 30.89
CA CYS A 845 -19.97 -32.41 30.94
C CYS A 845 -20.92 -33.55 31.35
N ASP A 846 -22.25 -33.33 31.40
CA ASP A 846 -23.26 -34.32 31.83
C ASP A 846 -22.97 -34.98 33.22
N ASN A 847 -22.44 -34.20 34.16
CA ASN A 847 -22.30 -34.63 35.54
C ASN A 847 -23.64 -34.51 36.27
N SER A 848 -24.32 -35.65 36.43
CA SER A 848 -25.62 -35.74 37.12
C SER A 848 -25.63 -35.23 38.57
N GLU A 849 -24.46 -35.12 39.24
CA GLU A 849 -24.37 -34.52 40.59
C GLU A 849 -24.52 -33.00 40.57
N LYS A 850 -24.29 -32.36 39.42
CA LYS A 850 -24.31 -30.91 39.22
C LYS A 850 -25.59 -30.40 38.54
N GLY A 851 -26.39 -31.29 37.95
CA GLY A 851 -27.70 -30.96 37.37
C GLY A 851 -27.97 -31.70 36.06
N THR A 852 -28.96 -31.22 35.30
CA THR A 852 -29.29 -31.75 33.97
C THR A 852 -28.27 -31.27 32.93
N LYS A 853 -27.89 -32.14 31.99
CA LYS A 853 -27.03 -31.78 30.84
C LYS A 853 -27.54 -30.52 30.13
N VAL A 854 -26.63 -29.62 29.79
CA VAL A 854 -26.90 -28.40 29.00
C VAL A 854 -26.00 -28.34 27.78
N MET A 855 -26.40 -27.54 26.79
CA MET A 855 -25.58 -27.30 25.59
C MET A 855 -24.44 -26.35 25.87
N ILE A 856 -24.68 -25.35 26.72
CA ILE A 856 -23.70 -24.32 27.07
C ILE A 856 -23.57 -24.25 28.59
N GLY A 857 -22.34 -24.40 29.09
CA GLY A 857 -21.98 -24.14 30.49
C GLY A 857 -21.34 -22.76 30.64
N ASP A 858 -22.00 -21.79 31.27
CA ASP A 858 -21.42 -20.46 31.50
C ASP A 858 -20.63 -20.40 32.81
N MET A 859 -19.48 -19.73 32.78
CA MET A 859 -18.46 -19.77 33.84
C MET A 859 -17.79 -18.41 34.00
N SER A 860 -17.59 -17.96 35.23
CA SER A 860 -16.89 -16.70 35.53
C SER A 860 -15.40 -16.89 35.79
N ARG A 861 -14.86 -18.04 35.40
CA ARG A 861 -13.44 -18.43 35.49
C ARG A 861 -13.13 -19.52 34.47
N GLY A 862 -11.85 -19.80 34.26
CA GLY A 862 -11.38 -20.95 33.48
C GLY A 862 -11.70 -22.29 34.13
N TRP A 863 -11.41 -23.39 33.43
CA TRP A 863 -11.57 -24.75 33.93
C TRP A 863 -10.58 -25.07 35.05
N LYS A 864 -11.03 -25.78 36.10
CA LYS A 864 -10.11 -26.37 37.08
C LYS A 864 -9.48 -27.64 36.49
N SER A 865 -8.22 -27.91 36.84
CA SER A 865 -7.51 -29.12 36.41
C SER A 865 -8.16 -30.44 36.87
N THR A 866 -9.08 -30.37 37.83
CA THR A 866 -9.91 -31.49 38.29
C THR A 866 -11.23 -31.63 37.54
N GLU A 867 -11.65 -30.61 36.78
CA GLU A 867 -12.91 -30.57 36.02
C GLU A 867 -12.70 -31.00 34.56
N ALA A 868 -11.66 -30.48 33.91
CA ALA A 868 -11.31 -30.80 32.52
C ALA A 868 -9.79 -30.65 32.26
N SER A 869 -9.33 -31.18 31.13
CA SER A 869 -7.97 -31.00 30.61
C SER A 869 -7.98 -30.47 29.18
N THR A 870 -6.90 -29.82 28.74
CA THR A 870 -6.76 -29.28 27.38
C THR A 870 -5.32 -29.42 26.89
N ASP A 871 -5.15 -29.61 25.58
CA ASP A 871 -3.85 -29.62 24.89
C ASP A 871 -3.57 -28.31 24.12
N ASP A 872 -4.62 -27.60 23.70
CA ASP A 872 -4.57 -26.40 22.85
C ASP A 872 -4.94 -25.10 23.60
N GLY A 873 -5.43 -25.20 24.83
CA GLY A 873 -5.82 -24.08 25.69
C GLY A 873 -7.29 -23.65 25.60
N TYR A 874 -8.07 -24.19 24.66
CA TYR A 874 -9.46 -23.75 24.41
C TYR A 874 -10.45 -24.89 24.14
N THR A 875 -10.00 -26.05 23.68
CA THR A 875 -10.80 -27.28 23.60
C THR A 875 -10.50 -28.12 24.83
N TYR A 876 -11.53 -28.42 25.61
CA TYR A 876 -11.42 -29.10 26.90
C TYR A 876 -12.09 -30.48 26.87
N ASP A 877 -11.35 -31.49 27.29
CA ASP A 877 -11.84 -32.84 27.56
C ASP A 877 -12.37 -32.91 29.00
N CYS A 878 -13.65 -33.25 29.17
CA CYS A 878 -14.26 -33.41 30.49
C CYS A 878 -13.58 -34.54 31.28
N LEU A 879 -13.21 -34.28 32.54
CA LEU A 879 -12.63 -35.28 33.45
C LEU A 879 -13.66 -35.87 34.44
N VAL A 880 -14.80 -35.20 34.62
CA VAL A 880 -15.87 -35.58 35.55
C VAL A 880 -17.21 -35.52 34.84
N GLY A 881 -18.07 -36.53 35.03
CA GLY A 881 -19.31 -36.70 34.27
C GLY A 881 -19.11 -37.69 33.12
N ASP A 882 -19.51 -37.31 31.91
CA ASP A 882 -19.18 -38.05 30.69
C ASP A 882 -17.84 -37.57 30.12
N THR A 883 -16.81 -38.39 30.27
CA THR A 883 -15.44 -38.08 29.85
C THR A 883 -15.21 -38.23 28.34
N SER A 884 -16.26 -38.51 27.56
CA SER A 884 -16.19 -38.48 26.09
C SER A 884 -16.62 -37.13 25.51
N ILE A 885 -17.16 -36.23 26.34
CA ILE A 885 -17.56 -34.89 25.93
C ILE A 885 -16.33 -33.99 25.82
N THR A 886 -16.25 -33.31 24.67
CA THR A 886 -15.33 -32.20 24.41
C THR A 886 -16.10 -30.88 24.38
N VAL A 887 -15.52 -29.85 24.96
CA VAL A 887 -16.16 -28.54 25.13
C VAL A 887 -15.23 -27.44 24.64
N THR A 888 -15.71 -26.55 23.79
CA THR A 888 -14.94 -25.38 23.36
C THR A 888 -15.27 -24.19 24.27
N GLN A 889 -14.23 -23.64 24.90
CA GLN A 889 -14.33 -22.46 25.75
C GLN A 889 -14.22 -21.18 24.91
N LEU A 890 -15.22 -20.32 25.03
CA LEU A 890 -15.33 -19.03 24.36
C LEU A 890 -15.37 -17.95 25.43
N ALA A 891 -14.46 -16.98 25.36
CA ALA A 891 -14.58 -15.78 26.19
C ALA A 891 -15.79 -14.98 25.70
N VAL A 892 -16.52 -14.33 26.62
CA VAL A 892 -17.74 -13.54 26.32
C VAL A 892 -17.47 -12.05 26.45
N GLY A 893 -16.58 -11.68 27.37
CA GLY A 893 -16.21 -10.32 27.68
C GLY A 893 -15.22 -10.31 28.83
N LEU A 894 -14.71 -9.14 29.15
CA LEU A 894 -13.81 -8.91 30.28
C LEU A 894 -14.57 -8.25 31.42
N ASP A 895 -14.38 -8.80 32.61
CA ASP A 895 -14.88 -8.31 33.87
C ASP A 895 -13.68 -7.85 34.71
N GLY A 896 -13.81 -6.71 35.39
CA GLY A 896 -12.82 -6.21 36.33
C GLY A 896 -13.40 -6.15 37.72
N LEU A 897 -12.67 -6.56 38.75
CA LEU A 897 -13.10 -6.37 40.13
C LEU A 897 -12.52 -5.07 40.69
N SER A 898 -13.40 -4.18 41.12
CA SER A 898 -12.98 -2.95 41.80
C SER A 898 -12.80 -3.21 43.28
N VAL A 899 -11.60 -2.94 43.80
CA VAL A 899 -11.39 -2.76 45.24
C VAL A 899 -11.73 -1.31 45.57
N VAL A 900 -12.69 -1.10 46.47
CA VAL A 900 -13.30 0.20 46.70
C VAL A 900 -13.34 0.59 48.18
N VAL A 901 -13.37 1.90 48.40
CA VAL A 901 -13.51 2.53 49.71
C VAL A 901 -14.47 3.72 49.60
N LYS A 902 -14.95 4.23 50.73
CA LYS A 902 -15.76 5.45 50.74
C LYS A 902 -14.95 6.65 50.27
N LYS A 903 -15.43 7.35 49.23
CA LYS A 903 -14.82 8.57 48.71
C LYS A 903 -14.75 9.67 49.77
N GLY A 904 -13.57 10.24 49.96
CA GLY A 904 -13.25 11.20 51.03
C GLY A 904 -13.24 10.59 52.44
N GLY A 905 -13.35 9.27 52.58
CA GLY A 905 -13.21 8.53 53.82
C GLY A 905 -11.77 8.45 54.31
N ALA A 906 -11.58 7.90 55.52
CA ALA A 906 -10.25 7.77 56.11
C ALA A 906 -9.38 6.76 55.36
N ALA A 907 -9.98 5.66 54.89
CA ALA A 907 -9.34 4.67 54.01
C ALA A 907 -8.93 5.27 52.66
N ASP A 908 -9.82 6.04 52.03
CA ASP A 908 -9.55 6.71 50.74
C ASP A 908 -8.39 7.69 50.81
N VAL A 909 -8.38 8.55 51.83
CA VAL A 909 -7.28 9.50 52.05
C VAL A 909 -5.95 8.78 52.31
N CYS A 910 -5.98 7.67 53.05
CA CYS A 910 -4.80 6.84 53.31
C CYS A 910 -4.25 6.23 52.02
N VAL A 911 -5.05 5.44 51.32
CA VAL A 911 -4.56 4.69 50.14
C VAL A 911 -4.22 5.62 48.98
N SER A 912 -5.00 6.69 48.76
CA SER A 912 -4.67 7.70 47.75
C SER A 912 -3.33 8.39 48.05
N GLY A 913 -2.98 8.57 49.33
CA GLY A 913 -1.68 9.10 49.74
C GLY A 913 -0.51 8.13 49.51
N MET A 914 -0.79 6.82 49.53
CA MET A 914 0.16 5.76 49.22
C MET A 914 0.35 5.54 47.70
N GLY A 915 -0.61 5.99 46.88
CA GLY A 915 -0.64 5.76 45.44
C GLY A 915 -1.34 4.47 45.01
N GLY A 916 -1.74 3.62 45.94
CA GLY A 916 -2.43 2.35 45.70
C GLY A 916 -2.08 1.28 46.74
N LEU A 917 -2.54 0.04 46.51
CA LEU A 917 -2.20 -1.13 47.32
C LEU A 917 -1.52 -2.20 46.45
N THR A 918 -0.54 -2.88 47.03
CA THR A 918 0.05 -4.08 46.41
C THR A 918 -0.88 -5.29 46.58
N THR A 919 -0.77 -6.30 45.72
CA THR A 919 -1.54 -7.55 45.85
C THR A 919 -1.26 -8.26 47.18
N ASP A 920 -0.02 -8.20 47.66
CA ASP A 920 0.37 -8.70 48.98
C ASP A 920 -0.33 -7.95 50.14
N GLN A 921 -0.49 -6.63 50.05
CA GLN A 921 -1.24 -5.86 51.04
C GLN A 921 -2.73 -6.23 51.02
N VAL A 922 -3.33 -6.39 49.83
CA VAL A 922 -4.73 -6.82 49.70
C VAL A 922 -4.92 -8.23 50.25
N ARG A 923 -4.01 -9.16 49.93
CA ARG A 923 -4.00 -10.53 50.48
C ARG A 923 -3.97 -10.50 52.00
N TRP A 924 -3.06 -9.74 52.61
CA TRP A 924 -3.02 -9.59 54.07
C TRP A 924 -4.29 -8.97 54.65
N ILE A 925 -4.89 -7.98 53.97
CA ILE A 925 -6.15 -7.37 54.42
C ILE A 925 -7.28 -8.39 54.48
N TYR A 926 -7.36 -9.37 53.59
CA TYR A 926 -8.51 -10.28 53.48
C TYR A 926 -8.27 -11.70 54.04
N SER A 927 -7.03 -12.18 54.09
CA SER A 927 -6.68 -13.56 54.46
C SER A 927 -6.84 -13.84 55.96
N ASP A 928 -7.27 -15.07 56.29
CA ASP A 928 -7.34 -15.61 57.66
C ASP A 928 -6.01 -16.18 58.17
N TYR A 929 -5.00 -16.24 57.31
CA TYR A 929 -3.65 -16.67 57.67
C TYR A 929 -2.92 -15.61 58.50
N THR A 930 -2.15 -16.07 59.48
CA THR A 930 -1.18 -15.23 60.19
C THR A 930 -0.07 -14.76 59.25
N ALA A 931 0.64 -13.67 59.59
CA ALA A 931 1.76 -13.18 58.79
C ALA A 931 2.83 -14.27 58.56
N ALA A 932 3.01 -15.18 59.52
CA ALA A 932 3.94 -16.31 59.39
C ALA A 932 3.48 -17.35 58.36
N GLU A 933 2.18 -17.62 58.26
CA GLU A 933 1.58 -18.53 57.29
C GLU A 933 1.57 -17.92 55.87
N LEU A 934 1.30 -16.61 55.77
CA LEU A 934 1.43 -15.86 54.52
C LEU A 934 2.85 -15.90 53.98
N VAL A 935 3.88 -15.62 54.80
CA VAL A 935 5.29 -15.72 54.37
C VAL A 935 5.63 -17.15 53.92
N ALA A 936 5.09 -18.18 54.58
CA ALA A 936 5.32 -19.58 54.20
C ALA A 936 4.72 -19.94 52.83
N THR A 937 3.77 -19.15 52.35
CA THR A 937 3.03 -19.34 51.08
C THR A 937 3.32 -18.24 50.06
N GLY A 938 4.45 -17.53 50.21
CA GLY A 938 5.02 -16.66 49.17
C GLY A 938 4.72 -15.16 49.30
N TRP A 939 4.08 -14.71 50.39
CA TRP A 939 3.81 -13.28 50.64
C TRP A 939 5.08 -12.48 50.99
N ASP A 940 5.25 -11.28 50.42
CA ASP A 940 6.37 -10.38 50.75
C ASP A 940 6.12 -9.60 52.05
N SER A 941 6.87 -9.97 53.10
CA SER A 941 6.85 -9.27 54.39
C SER A 941 7.25 -7.79 54.35
N ASN A 942 7.93 -7.33 53.29
CA ASN A 942 8.27 -5.91 53.16
C ASN A 942 7.06 -5.04 52.73
N SER A 943 5.96 -5.68 52.29
CA SER A 943 4.71 -4.99 51.92
C SER A 943 4.00 -4.35 53.13
N LEU A 944 4.35 -4.73 54.36
CA LEU A 944 3.90 -4.12 55.62
C LEU A 944 5.07 -3.54 56.41
N PRO A 945 5.60 -2.37 56.02
CA PRO A 945 6.80 -1.80 56.64
C PRO A 945 6.59 -1.36 58.10
N ASN A 946 5.34 -1.25 58.57
CA ASN A 946 5.00 -0.82 59.92
C ASN A 946 4.14 -1.86 60.68
N SER A 947 4.27 -3.14 60.36
CA SER A 947 3.60 -4.23 61.10
C SER A 947 4.00 -4.20 62.59
N ASP A 948 3.02 -4.36 63.48
CA ASP A 948 3.24 -4.46 64.93
C ASP A 948 3.36 -5.92 65.43
N GLY A 949 3.15 -6.89 64.52
CA GLY A 949 3.20 -8.32 64.76
C GLY A 949 1.98 -8.90 65.50
N ASP A 950 0.89 -8.14 65.61
CA ASP A 950 -0.39 -8.58 66.19
C ASP A 950 -1.44 -8.86 65.10
N ASP A 951 -1.48 -10.08 64.60
CA ASP A 951 -2.44 -10.51 63.57
C ASP A 951 -3.89 -10.64 64.10
N SER A 952 -4.19 -10.23 65.34
CA SER A 952 -5.57 -10.22 65.87
C SER A 952 -6.38 -8.98 65.48
N THR A 953 -5.70 -7.93 65.00
CA THR A 953 -6.31 -6.72 64.44
C THR A 953 -5.45 -6.20 63.30
N HIS A 954 -6.05 -5.79 62.18
CA HIS A 954 -5.31 -5.19 61.07
C HIS A 954 -5.61 -3.69 61.05
N LEU A 955 -4.59 -2.84 61.23
CA LEU A 955 -4.76 -1.39 61.29
C LEU A 955 -4.28 -0.71 60.01
N TRP A 956 -4.97 0.35 59.58
CA TRP A 956 -4.53 1.16 58.43
C TRP A 956 -3.11 1.73 58.62
N SER A 957 -2.73 2.04 59.87
CA SER A 957 -1.39 2.55 60.20
C SER A 957 -0.25 1.54 60.00
N GLU A 958 -0.55 0.24 59.86
CA GLU A 958 0.47 -0.79 59.60
C GLU A 958 0.93 -0.79 58.13
N LEU A 959 0.04 -0.35 57.22
CA LEU A 959 0.33 -0.17 55.80
C LEU A 959 1.24 1.06 55.57
N ASP A 960 0.86 2.20 56.16
CA ASP A 960 1.68 3.41 56.17
C ASP A 960 1.48 4.20 57.47
N PRO A 961 2.56 4.69 58.14
CA PRO A 961 2.44 5.45 59.40
C PRO A 961 1.60 6.74 59.33
N SER A 962 1.35 7.28 58.13
CA SER A 962 0.49 8.45 57.92
C SER A 962 -1.01 8.14 57.92
N CYS A 963 -1.35 6.85 57.79
CA CYS A 963 -2.73 6.36 57.81
C CYS A 963 -3.31 6.32 59.24
N PRO A 964 -4.64 6.30 59.39
CA PRO A 964 -5.29 6.27 60.70
C PRO A 964 -4.97 4.97 61.45
N SER A 965 -4.93 5.02 62.79
CA SER A 965 -4.77 3.82 63.63
C SER A 965 -6.12 3.12 63.91
N SER A 966 -7.05 3.19 62.95
CA SER A 966 -8.34 2.50 63.00
C SER A 966 -8.21 1.10 62.38
N GLU A 967 -9.01 0.17 62.89
CA GLU A 967 -9.10 -1.19 62.37
C GLU A 967 -9.71 -1.19 60.96
N ILE A 968 -9.08 -1.96 60.07
CA ILE A 968 -9.53 -2.17 58.69
C ILE A 968 -10.75 -3.10 58.72
N LYS A 969 -11.89 -2.56 58.30
CA LYS A 969 -13.13 -3.33 58.14
C LYS A 969 -13.24 -3.82 56.71
N ILE A 970 -13.62 -5.09 56.52
CA ILE A 970 -13.71 -5.71 55.20
C ILE A 970 -15.16 -6.01 54.82
N ALA A 971 -15.50 -5.76 53.55
CA ALA A 971 -16.78 -6.12 52.96
C ALA A 971 -16.59 -6.71 51.56
N GLY A 972 -17.57 -7.45 51.03
CA GLY A 972 -17.46 -7.99 49.67
C GLY A 972 -18.55 -9.00 49.33
N ALA A 973 -18.40 -9.66 48.19
CA ALA A 973 -19.34 -10.66 47.72
C ALA A 973 -19.41 -11.88 48.66
N ASP A 974 -20.55 -12.55 48.77
CA ASP A 974 -20.64 -13.80 49.55
C ASP A 974 -20.28 -15.05 48.72
N SER A 975 -20.23 -16.21 49.38
CA SER A 975 -19.84 -17.49 48.76
C SER A 975 -20.80 -18.01 47.66
N GLU A 976 -21.96 -17.39 47.47
CA GLU A 976 -22.90 -17.71 46.38
C GLU A 976 -22.61 -16.88 45.11
N SER A 977 -21.70 -15.90 45.19
CA SER A 977 -21.29 -15.05 44.07
C SER A 977 -20.01 -15.53 43.37
N GLY A 978 -20.02 -15.52 42.03
CA GLY A 978 -18.81 -15.77 41.22
C GLY A 978 -17.73 -14.70 41.38
N THR A 979 -18.06 -13.53 41.93
CA THR A 979 -17.11 -12.48 42.31
C THR A 979 -16.28 -12.88 43.53
N TYR A 980 -16.89 -13.60 44.48
CA TYR A 980 -16.18 -14.14 45.65
C TYR A 980 -15.18 -15.23 45.26
N GLU A 981 -15.59 -16.19 44.41
CA GLU A 981 -14.69 -17.27 43.94
C GLU A 981 -13.45 -16.68 43.25
N PHE A 982 -13.64 -15.70 42.36
CA PHE A 982 -12.51 -15.09 41.66
C PHE A 982 -11.63 -14.21 42.53
N PHE A 983 -12.21 -13.37 43.40
CA PHE A 983 -11.38 -12.54 44.29
C PHE A 983 -10.52 -13.43 45.22
N MET A 984 -11.08 -14.55 45.69
CA MET A 984 -10.32 -15.55 46.44
C MET A 984 -9.18 -16.12 45.61
N GLU A 985 -9.42 -16.56 44.37
CA GLU A 985 -8.39 -17.12 43.49
C GLU A 985 -7.31 -16.07 43.12
N ALA A 986 -7.70 -14.82 42.90
CA ALA A 986 -6.79 -13.75 42.50
C ALA A 986 -5.92 -13.23 43.66
N MET A 987 -6.48 -13.15 44.88
CA MET A 987 -5.79 -12.53 46.03
C MET A 987 -5.26 -13.54 47.05
N LEU A 988 -5.91 -14.71 47.25
CA LEU A 988 -5.52 -15.72 48.25
C LEU A 988 -4.85 -16.90 47.55
N THR A 989 -3.52 -16.82 47.42
CA THR A 989 -2.74 -17.75 46.58
C THR A 989 -2.68 -19.19 47.09
N ASP A 990 -3.06 -19.46 48.34
CA ASP A 990 -3.11 -20.80 48.95
C ASP A 990 -4.55 -21.27 49.27
N SER A 991 -5.55 -20.68 48.58
CA SER A 991 -6.98 -20.96 48.81
C SER A 991 -7.37 -22.43 48.63
N ASP A 992 -6.70 -23.16 47.74
CA ASP A 992 -6.90 -24.61 47.55
C ASP A 992 -6.43 -25.46 48.74
N ASN A 993 -5.56 -24.93 49.61
CA ASN A 993 -5.02 -25.63 50.78
C ASN A 993 -5.54 -25.12 52.13
N GLY A 994 -6.57 -24.28 52.11
CA GLY A 994 -7.30 -23.86 53.31
C GLY A 994 -7.14 -22.38 53.70
N GLU A 995 -6.43 -21.57 52.91
CA GLU A 995 -6.48 -20.10 53.04
C GLU A 995 -7.89 -19.61 52.70
N SER A 996 -8.46 -18.76 53.54
CA SER A 996 -9.82 -18.24 53.36
C SER A 996 -9.88 -16.78 53.80
N PHE A 997 -11.04 -16.15 53.61
CA PHE A 997 -11.30 -14.84 54.20
C PHE A 997 -11.31 -14.90 55.73
N ASP A 998 -10.73 -13.88 56.37
CA ASP A 998 -10.73 -13.75 57.83
C ASP A 998 -12.12 -13.43 58.39
N LEU A 999 -12.86 -14.50 58.70
CA LEU A 999 -14.17 -14.39 59.33
C LEU A 999 -14.09 -14.14 60.85
N ASN A 1000 -12.90 -14.20 61.45
CA ASN A 1000 -12.71 -14.15 62.91
C ASN A 1000 -12.39 -12.74 63.43
N ARG A 1001 -12.40 -11.72 62.57
CA ARG A 1001 -12.17 -10.32 62.97
C ARG A 1001 -13.16 -9.82 64.01
N PRO A 1002 -12.74 -8.90 64.91
CA PRO A 1002 -13.62 -8.22 65.86
C PRO A 1002 -14.93 -7.68 65.23
N ASP A 1003 -14.83 -7.12 64.02
CA ASP A 1003 -15.96 -6.56 63.26
C ASP A 1003 -16.51 -7.49 62.15
N GLY A 1004 -15.86 -8.64 61.90
CA GLY A 1004 -16.25 -9.67 60.92
C GLY A 1004 -16.11 -9.25 59.44
N TYR A 1005 -16.54 -10.14 58.54
CA TYR A 1005 -16.67 -9.90 57.10
C TYR A 1005 -18.12 -9.56 56.75
N THR A 1006 -18.38 -8.35 56.27
CA THR A 1006 -19.73 -7.96 55.82
C THR A 1006 -19.92 -8.37 54.36
N ASN A 1007 -20.77 -9.37 54.11
CA ASN A 1007 -20.93 -9.94 52.79
C ASN A 1007 -22.37 -10.11 52.32
N SER A 1008 -22.54 -10.12 51.00
CA SER A 1008 -23.83 -10.23 50.33
C SER A 1008 -23.64 -10.64 48.86
N ALA A 1009 -24.56 -11.42 48.32
CA ALA A 1009 -24.68 -11.62 46.87
C ALA A 1009 -25.23 -10.38 46.14
N GLU A 1010 -25.87 -9.46 46.88
CA GLU A 1010 -26.35 -8.16 46.35
C GLU A 1010 -25.34 -7.05 46.68
N ASP A 1011 -24.71 -6.48 45.64
CA ASP A 1011 -23.64 -5.48 45.76
C ASP A 1011 -24.10 -4.18 46.46
N GLU A 1012 -25.39 -3.82 46.37
CA GLU A 1012 -25.96 -2.64 47.05
C GLU A 1012 -25.78 -2.71 48.58
N VAL A 1013 -25.77 -3.91 49.17
CA VAL A 1013 -25.51 -4.10 50.61
C VAL A 1013 -24.07 -3.74 50.96
N ILE A 1014 -23.12 -4.07 50.07
CA ILE A 1014 -21.69 -3.78 50.22
C ILE A 1014 -21.48 -2.26 50.13
N VAL A 1015 -22.06 -1.62 49.11
CA VAL A 1015 -22.00 -0.16 48.90
C VAL A 1015 -22.52 0.58 50.13
N ASN A 1016 -23.72 0.25 50.60
CA ASN A 1016 -24.34 0.88 51.79
C ASN A 1016 -23.47 0.76 53.05
N TYR A 1017 -22.78 -0.38 53.22
CA TYR A 1017 -21.86 -0.59 54.32
C TYR A 1017 -20.63 0.30 54.23
N LEU A 1018 -20.01 0.39 53.03
CA LEU A 1018 -18.85 1.24 52.77
C LEU A 1018 -19.18 2.72 52.97
N GLU A 1019 -20.32 3.19 52.46
CA GLU A 1019 -20.78 4.56 52.67
C GLU A 1019 -20.95 4.91 54.15
N SER A 1020 -21.39 3.95 54.97
CA SER A 1020 -21.60 4.14 56.41
C SER A 1020 -20.31 4.01 57.23
N ASN A 1021 -19.22 3.48 56.66
CA ASN A 1021 -17.97 3.18 57.36
C ASN A 1021 -16.76 3.71 56.59
N GLY A 1022 -16.24 4.88 56.98
CA GLY A 1022 -15.09 5.52 56.31
C GLY A 1022 -13.74 4.80 56.47
N ASP A 1023 -13.66 3.78 57.32
CA ASP A 1023 -12.49 2.92 57.54
C ASP A 1023 -12.62 1.56 56.82
N ALA A 1024 -13.72 1.32 56.10
CA ALA A 1024 -13.97 0.06 55.43
C ALA A 1024 -13.42 0.03 54.01
N ILE A 1025 -12.96 -1.15 53.61
CA ILE A 1025 -12.58 -1.52 52.25
C ILE A 1025 -13.47 -2.67 51.79
N GLY A 1026 -13.86 -2.66 50.52
CA GLY A 1026 -14.65 -3.73 49.93
C GLY A 1026 -14.25 -4.03 48.51
N TYR A 1027 -14.85 -5.07 47.93
CA TYR A 1027 -14.68 -5.39 46.52
C TYR A 1027 -16.00 -5.84 45.88
N PHE A 1028 -16.18 -5.51 44.61
CA PHE A 1028 -17.27 -5.99 43.74
C PHE A 1028 -16.95 -5.67 42.27
N GLY A 1029 -17.82 -6.05 41.32
CA GLY A 1029 -17.58 -5.86 39.89
C GLY A 1029 -17.48 -4.39 39.45
N PHE A 1030 -16.64 -4.11 38.46
CA PHE A 1030 -16.35 -2.77 37.94
C PHE A 1030 -17.60 -2.05 37.45
N ALA A 1031 -18.51 -2.76 36.78
CA ALA A 1031 -19.82 -2.27 36.36
C ALA A 1031 -20.57 -1.54 37.49
N TYR A 1032 -20.57 -2.15 38.68
CA TYR A 1032 -21.24 -1.60 39.85
C TYR A 1032 -20.50 -0.38 40.41
N TYR A 1033 -19.16 -0.37 40.32
CA TYR A 1033 -18.36 0.78 40.73
C TYR A 1033 -18.64 2.00 39.84
N VAL A 1034 -18.75 1.80 38.51
CA VAL A 1034 -19.07 2.87 37.56
C VAL A 1034 -20.38 3.58 37.92
N ALA A 1035 -21.37 2.85 38.43
CA ALA A 1035 -22.63 3.43 38.90
C ALA A 1035 -22.50 4.24 40.21
N GLU A 1036 -21.47 3.98 41.02
CA GLU A 1036 -21.31 4.50 42.40
C GLU A 1036 -20.08 5.42 42.56
N GLN A 1037 -19.50 5.92 41.46
CA GLN A 1037 -18.28 6.75 41.48
C GLN A 1037 -18.43 8.09 42.23
N ASP A 1038 -19.67 8.54 42.43
CA ASP A 1038 -19.97 9.75 43.19
C ASP A 1038 -19.68 9.58 44.69
N VAL A 1039 -19.80 8.36 45.20
CA VAL A 1039 -19.75 8.03 46.64
C VAL A 1039 -18.60 7.10 47.02
N LEU A 1040 -18.06 6.34 46.07
CA LEU A 1040 -16.93 5.44 46.26
C LEU A 1040 -15.71 5.83 45.42
N SER A 1041 -14.52 5.49 45.93
CA SER A 1041 -13.26 5.54 45.20
C SER A 1041 -12.81 4.11 44.94
N ALA A 1042 -12.43 3.79 43.69
CA ALA A 1042 -11.69 2.57 43.40
C ALA A 1042 -10.21 2.78 43.67
N LEU A 1043 -9.58 1.80 44.30
CA LEU A 1043 -8.17 1.80 44.63
C LEU A 1043 -7.35 1.31 43.44
N ALA A 1044 -6.21 1.97 43.20
CA ALA A 1044 -5.22 1.45 42.29
C ALA A 1044 -4.52 0.23 42.92
N ILE A 1045 -4.43 -0.87 42.15
CA ILE A 1045 -3.79 -2.11 42.58
C ILE A 1045 -2.52 -2.31 41.78
N GLN A 1046 -1.46 -2.74 42.45
CA GLN A 1046 -0.18 -3.01 41.78
C GLN A 1046 -0.31 -4.23 40.87
N ASN A 1047 0.01 -4.06 39.59
CA ASN A 1047 0.09 -5.15 38.63
C ASN A 1047 1.46 -5.86 38.67
N ASP A 1048 1.63 -6.90 37.86
CA ASP A 1048 2.88 -7.68 37.80
C ASP A 1048 4.10 -6.87 37.28
N ALA A 1049 3.87 -5.75 36.57
CA ALA A 1049 4.91 -4.83 36.14
C ALA A 1049 5.39 -3.89 37.27
N GLY A 1050 4.66 -3.87 38.39
CA GLY A 1050 4.92 -3.01 39.53
C GLY A 1050 4.20 -1.67 39.50
N ASP A 1051 3.36 -1.43 38.49
CA ASP A 1051 2.59 -0.20 38.32
C ASP A 1051 1.27 -0.26 39.09
N PHE A 1052 0.90 0.84 39.75
CA PHE A 1052 -0.39 0.97 40.41
C PHE A 1052 -1.43 1.42 39.40
N VAL A 1053 -2.32 0.50 39.02
CA VAL A 1053 -3.32 0.72 37.98
C VAL A 1053 -4.71 0.75 38.62
N ALA A 1054 -5.55 1.71 38.25
CA ALA A 1054 -6.95 1.78 38.68
C ALA A 1054 -7.85 1.07 37.66
N PRO A 1055 -9.01 0.55 38.07
CA PRO A 1055 -9.93 -0.09 37.13
C PRO A 1055 -10.58 0.96 36.22
N SER A 1056 -10.48 0.75 34.91
CA SER A 1056 -11.25 1.45 33.88
C SER A 1056 -11.60 0.46 32.76
N ALA A 1057 -12.51 0.83 31.86
CA ALA A 1057 -12.83 -0.03 30.72
C ALA A 1057 -11.58 -0.30 29.87
N GLU A 1058 -10.71 0.69 29.71
CA GLU A 1058 -9.44 0.61 28.99
C GLU A 1058 -8.43 -0.30 29.69
N THR A 1059 -8.19 -0.10 31.00
CA THR A 1059 -7.19 -0.90 31.74
C THR A 1059 -7.63 -2.35 31.96
N ILE A 1060 -8.94 -2.60 31.90
CA ILE A 1060 -9.52 -3.95 31.86
C ILE A 1060 -9.35 -4.54 30.45
N ALA A 1061 -9.65 -3.77 29.40
CA ALA A 1061 -9.55 -4.22 28.01
C ALA A 1061 -8.12 -4.62 27.60
N ASP A 1062 -7.13 -3.81 27.99
CA ASP A 1062 -5.72 -4.01 27.66
C ASP A 1062 -4.98 -4.97 28.62
N GLY A 1063 -5.65 -5.40 29.70
CA GLY A 1063 -5.10 -6.31 30.70
C GLY A 1063 -4.10 -5.68 31.68
N SER A 1064 -3.85 -4.37 31.62
CA SER A 1064 -2.95 -3.66 32.54
C SER A 1064 -3.43 -3.69 34.00
N TYR A 1065 -4.72 -3.92 34.24
CA TYR A 1065 -5.33 -4.07 35.56
C TYR A 1065 -5.30 -5.51 36.14
N ASN A 1066 -4.55 -6.42 35.54
CA ASN A 1066 -4.28 -7.75 36.12
C ASN A 1066 -3.61 -7.63 37.51
N PRO A 1067 -3.94 -8.51 38.48
CA PRO A 1067 -4.71 -9.75 38.34
C PRO A 1067 -6.23 -9.62 38.62
N LEU A 1068 -6.78 -8.40 38.71
CA LEU A 1068 -8.22 -8.21 38.98
C LEU A 1068 -9.09 -8.11 37.72
N THR A 1069 -8.48 -8.23 36.55
CA THR A 1069 -9.16 -8.45 35.28
C THR A 1069 -9.33 -9.95 35.03
N ARG A 1070 -10.51 -10.35 34.54
CA ARG A 1070 -10.78 -11.72 34.08
C ARG A 1070 -11.62 -11.73 32.82
N ALA A 1071 -11.43 -12.74 31.98
CA ALA A 1071 -12.46 -13.12 31.03
C ALA A 1071 -13.57 -13.92 31.72
N ILE A 1072 -14.80 -13.66 31.30
CA ILE A 1072 -15.94 -14.54 31.56
C ILE A 1072 -16.16 -15.44 30.35
N TYR A 1073 -16.65 -16.65 30.56
CA TYR A 1073 -16.66 -17.70 29.55
C TYR A 1073 -18.03 -18.32 29.37
N ILE A 1074 -18.30 -18.76 28.15
CA ILE A 1074 -19.26 -19.82 27.86
C ILE A 1074 -18.48 -21.03 27.33
N ASN A 1075 -18.95 -22.22 27.67
CA ASN A 1075 -18.32 -23.46 27.26
C ASN A 1075 -19.37 -24.25 26.48
N VAL A 1076 -19.15 -24.38 25.18
CA VAL A 1076 -20.09 -25.00 24.24
C VAL A 1076 -19.71 -26.46 24.09
N ASN A 1077 -20.65 -27.36 24.38
CA ASN A 1077 -20.45 -28.77 24.09
C ASN A 1077 -20.36 -28.95 22.56
N ASN A 1078 -19.25 -29.49 22.06
CA ASN A 1078 -18.97 -29.57 20.63
C ASN A 1078 -19.97 -30.45 19.87
N GLU A 1079 -20.68 -31.36 20.57
CA GLU A 1079 -21.81 -32.12 20.01
C GLU A 1079 -22.94 -31.21 19.49
N TYR A 1080 -23.10 -30.00 20.06
CA TYR A 1080 -24.19 -29.07 19.77
C TYR A 1080 -23.75 -27.78 19.05
N MET A 1081 -22.53 -27.74 18.50
CA MET A 1081 -21.99 -26.52 17.89
C MET A 1081 -22.85 -26.04 16.71
N ASP A 1082 -23.31 -26.95 15.85
CA ASP A 1082 -24.20 -26.65 14.73
C ASP A 1082 -25.51 -25.99 15.22
N GLU A 1083 -26.12 -26.54 16.27
CA GLU A 1083 -27.36 -26.03 16.84
C GLU A 1083 -27.20 -24.63 17.43
N VAL A 1084 -26.07 -24.34 18.10
CA VAL A 1084 -25.85 -23.04 18.73
C VAL A 1084 -25.16 -22.01 17.81
N TYR A 1085 -24.62 -22.41 16.65
CA TYR A 1085 -23.81 -21.56 15.77
C TYR A 1085 -24.44 -20.19 15.47
N HIS A 1086 -25.71 -20.19 15.03
CA HIS A 1086 -26.42 -18.95 14.71
C HIS A 1086 -26.66 -18.05 15.92
N PHE A 1087 -26.86 -18.65 17.10
CA PHE A 1087 -26.96 -17.90 18.34
C PHE A 1087 -25.60 -17.32 18.73
N LEU A 1088 -24.51 -18.07 18.61
CA LEU A 1088 -23.15 -17.58 18.87
C LEU A 1088 -22.78 -16.45 17.89
N ARG A 1089 -23.13 -16.58 16.61
CA ARG A 1089 -22.96 -15.52 15.59
C ARG A 1089 -23.63 -14.23 16.03
N TYR A 1090 -24.84 -14.31 16.58
CA TYR A 1090 -25.53 -13.15 17.14
C TYR A 1090 -24.84 -12.64 18.42
N ALA A 1091 -24.55 -13.53 19.36
CA ALA A 1091 -23.99 -13.20 20.67
C ALA A 1091 -22.63 -12.47 20.57
N PHE A 1092 -21.81 -12.86 19.59
CA PHE A 1092 -20.51 -12.25 19.29
C PHE A 1092 -20.56 -11.21 18.17
N SER A 1093 -21.76 -10.79 17.74
CA SER A 1093 -21.92 -9.66 16.83
C SER A 1093 -21.92 -8.33 17.61
N PRO A 1094 -21.77 -7.18 16.94
CA PRO A 1094 -21.93 -5.87 17.57
C PRO A 1094 -23.29 -5.70 18.30
N LEU A 1095 -24.34 -6.40 17.85
CA LEU A 1095 -25.64 -6.38 18.54
C LEU A 1095 -25.61 -7.16 19.87
N GLY A 1096 -24.80 -8.22 19.94
CA GLY A 1096 -24.54 -8.95 21.18
C GLY A 1096 -23.64 -8.16 22.13
N ASP A 1097 -22.66 -7.43 21.60
CA ASP A 1097 -21.77 -6.57 22.40
C ASP A 1097 -22.50 -5.40 23.07
N GLU A 1098 -23.54 -4.85 22.44
CA GLU A 1098 -24.42 -3.86 23.07
C GLU A 1098 -25.03 -4.40 24.37
N ILE A 1099 -25.33 -5.70 24.43
CA ILE A 1099 -25.80 -6.36 25.65
C ILE A 1099 -24.67 -6.53 26.67
N VAL A 1100 -23.48 -6.99 26.24
CA VAL A 1100 -22.31 -7.16 27.12
C VAL A 1100 -21.93 -5.84 27.79
N ASN A 1101 -21.85 -4.76 27.01
CA ASN A 1101 -21.62 -3.41 27.53
C ASN A 1101 -22.79 -2.91 28.38
N GLY A 1102 -24.03 -3.18 27.96
CA GLY A 1102 -25.24 -2.79 28.68
C GLY A 1102 -25.36 -3.40 30.08
N VAL A 1103 -24.80 -4.60 30.31
CA VAL A 1103 -24.71 -5.21 31.64
C VAL A 1103 -23.45 -4.77 32.42
N GLY A 1104 -22.55 -4.03 31.78
CA GLY A 1104 -21.38 -3.40 32.38
C GLY A 1104 -20.06 -4.18 32.26
N TYR A 1105 -20.00 -5.21 31.41
CA TYR A 1105 -18.73 -5.86 31.04
C TYR A 1105 -18.11 -5.21 29.81
N VAL A 1106 -16.80 -5.37 29.66
CA VAL A 1106 -16.09 -4.89 28.47
C VAL A 1106 -16.24 -5.95 27.36
N PRO A 1107 -16.87 -5.64 26.23
CA PRO A 1107 -17.04 -6.59 25.13
C PRO A 1107 -15.69 -6.96 24.50
N LEU A 1108 -15.58 -8.18 23.98
CA LEU A 1108 -14.36 -8.64 23.33
C LEU A 1108 -14.03 -7.86 22.06
N SER A 1109 -15.02 -7.25 21.39
CA SER A 1109 -14.79 -6.38 20.23
C SER A 1109 -13.96 -5.13 20.54
N GLY A 1110 -13.77 -4.77 21.82
CA GLY A 1110 -12.78 -3.78 22.23
C GLY A 1110 -11.33 -4.26 22.13
N SER A 1111 -11.10 -5.57 21.93
CA SER A 1111 -9.81 -6.22 21.72
C SER A 1111 -9.89 -7.11 20.48
N SER A 1112 -9.46 -6.59 19.32
CA SER A 1112 -9.54 -7.26 18.02
C SER A 1112 -8.98 -8.69 18.09
N SER A 1113 -7.83 -8.88 18.74
CA SER A 1113 -7.21 -10.20 18.96
C SER A 1113 -8.07 -11.20 19.75
N ALA A 1114 -8.71 -10.76 20.85
CA ALA A 1114 -9.48 -11.66 21.72
C ALA A 1114 -10.81 -12.10 21.07
N TRP A 1115 -11.44 -11.20 20.31
CA TRP A 1115 -12.62 -11.55 19.52
C TRP A 1115 -12.27 -12.51 18.38
N GLN A 1116 -11.20 -12.23 17.62
CA GLN A 1116 -10.76 -13.09 16.52
C GLN A 1116 -10.45 -14.50 16.98
N ASP A 1117 -9.70 -14.63 18.08
CA ASP A 1117 -9.39 -15.92 18.67
C ASP A 1117 -10.69 -16.65 19.06
N THR A 1118 -11.65 -15.96 19.66
CA THR A 1118 -12.97 -16.51 20.00
C THR A 1118 -13.74 -16.98 18.75
N TRP A 1119 -13.78 -16.19 17.69
CA TRP A 1119 -14.50 -16.54 16.46
C TRP A 1119 -13.82 -17.68 15.68
N MET A 1120 -12.49 -17.68 15.62
CA MET A 1120 -11.71 -18.77 15.03
C MET A 1120 -11.93 -20.10 15.76
N ARG A 1121 -12.07 -20.09 17.09
CA ARG A 1121 -12.42 -21.30 17.86
C ARG A 1121 -13.77 -21.89 17.43
N ILE A 1122 -14.76 -21.04 17.13
CA ILE A 1122 -16.08 -21.47 16.63
C ILE A 1122 -15.92 -22.08 15.23
N GLU A 1123 -15.29 -21.36 14.31
CA GLU A 1123 -15.09 -21.78 12.92
C GLU A 1123 -14.25 -23.06 12.81
N ASN A 1124 -13.23 -23.23 13.65
CA ASN A 1124 -12.41 -24.45 13.68
C ASN A 1124 -13.23 -25.70 14.02
N VAL A 1125 -14.18 -25.58 14.97
CA VAL A 1125 -15.09 -26.69 15.29
C VAL A 1125 -16.01 -26.96 14.10
N MET A 1126 -16.66 -25.92 13.56
CA MET A 1126 -17.58 -26.03 12.41
C MET A 1126 -16.96 -26.64 11.16
N ASN A 1127 -15.68 -26.34 10.89
CA ASN A 1127 -14.96 -26.89 9.74
C ASN A 1127 -14.43 -28.31 9.96
N SER A 1128 -14.43 -28.79 11.21
CA SER A 1128 -13.95 -30.12 11.60
C SER A 1128 -15.07 -31.16 11.77
N SER A 1129 -16.30 -30.70 11.98
CA SER A 1129 -17.56 -31.46 11.99
C SER A 1129 -18.06 -31.80 10.59
#